data_AF-W5NGD4-F1
#
_entry.id   AF-W5NGD4-F1
#
_cell.length_a   1.000
_cell.length_b   1.000
_cell.length_c   1.000
_cell.angle_alpha   90.00
_cell.angle_beta   90.00
_cell.angle_gamma   90.00
#
_symmetry.space_group_name_H-M   'P 1'
#
loop_
_entity.id
_entity.type
_entity.pdbx_description
1 polymer ?
#
loop_
_entity_poly.entity_id
_entity_poly.type
_entity_poly.pdbx_seq_one_letter_code
_entity_poly.pdbx_strand_id
1 'polypeptide(L)'
;MSHSEESNPPSEEEDESPDETPLSALAPRADLQEERPADVSASPAIQCLNELFSAGKIPGTRAAELKASYTLLHDTLKRTQESEIRLLQDAKRFTAQIERQRQDLEQAEQFPEGSDSEVSRMRQQLLKFYNDLKEVEDREDKLHYDLQCLREERAILEKEYETLPKPGELEKKTKALKDSCEELRREIAQRRLEIKALKEDMETKQKQIQREQHELDEKKETVADCENELVQLHSIPGQLGKEIERINHKKMDLEKKKDEMEAQVSELLAGKKQTEAQCRKVEEEKKEVMKELEGKREQLGNTEQELSQLLKEQDMTKEKEATLMGERAVLDLNLRHASLEKKTQHDTLSRKLREKERQLRSLKKMELQLKLANDTLVHTQFLHEKVKSEMDALPKDDGSALERRKELQKEVEMLKRNLLQQQTFTMAEAHKVEQCLAEEQELIKDTHRYREELTHLICLAQIKADEREQKSRDFVKAEQRYNRIKQELRGKSLVIQEHKKQNQEVQTRLNIFAKMYDFIKNERNKCVFLIQTASQRAAEMREKLKILENEVEILRTNAVNKERLLQKSKLKHLHSHTLRDSLRNDISKVNWVQFEMKDKREEQKLNIGKLTHMINHAEEALVQLRKKYESAVQNRNDRGVQLIEREEEVCIFYEKVNIQESLIRNGNMEIQAMEEEICFLKMLISEEARQLELLRKNLPSKRALEREVVTLQIQLSECQDRVLELEKTLEDPETQNRTRVLEGKDPTPPELVKKIEQLEIRLAEREEQLLEKELVYEQVTRLSQRIRAKADNGKHDTLALAKKVNQLQSKIKETTRKMMAVVSELSMQQANAMALQEEIKMKENFLESCHRRLEQGLPPSEDMELEWLKTLREEKQHKIEAENRAKAVEEEDRHQLPSGVYTTAEARPNAYIPQEDALPLPRPYGALAPFKPSEPGTNMRHIRKPVPKPIEI
;
A
#
# COMPACT_ATOMS: atom_id res chain seq x y z
N MET A 1 -12.78 69.31 35.20
CA MET A 1 -11.97 70.01 36.21
C MET A 1 -10.62 69.32 36.23
N SER A 2 -9.44 69.93 36.08
CA SER A 2 -9.00 71.25 35.60
C SER A 2 -7.59 71.46 36.19
N HIS A 3 -6.56 71.50 35.33
CA HIS A 3 -5.22 72.09 35.59
C HIS A 3 -4.33 71.38 36.64
N SER A 4 -2.99 71.40 36.56
CA SER A 4 -2.03 71.93 35.55
C SER A 4 -0.62 71.37 35.80
N GLU A 5 0.25 71.45 34.78
CA GLU A 5 1.70 71.80 34.73
C GLU A 5 2.56 71.77 36.05
N GLU A 6 3.88 71.52 36.09
CA GLU A 6 4.96 71.87 35.14
C GLU A 6 6.28 71.09 35.45
N SER A 7 7.30 71.33 34.63
CA SER A 7 8.60 70.64 34.38
C SER A 7 9.85 71.02 35.22
N ASN A 8 10.80 70.06 35.42
CA ASN A 8 12.31 70.10 35.39
C ASN A 8 13.16 71.28 36.02
N PRO A 9 14.51 71.15 36.25
CA PRO A 9 15.37 70.11 36.88
C PRO A 9 16.33 70.69 38.01
N PRO A 10 17.69 70.57 38.04
CA PRO A 10 18.56 69.57 38.75
C PRO A 10 19.65 70.11 39.75
N SER A 11 20.37 69.21 40.47
CA SER A 11 21.74 69.35 41.09
C SER A 11 22.12 68.01 41.79
N GLU A 12 23.30 67.36 41.69
CA GLU A 12 24.73 67.68 42.00
C GLU A 12 25.18 67.42 43.46
N GLU A 13 26.50 67.24 43.68
CA GLU A 13 27.28 66.99 44.94
C GLU A 13 27.32 65.54 45.53
N GLU A 14 28.42 65.03 46.14
CA GLU A 14 29.88 65.26 46.03
C GLU A 14 30.69 64.14 46.76
N ASP A 15 32.03 64.18 46.74
CA ASP A 15 33.00 63.18 47.27
C ASP A 15 33.17 63.15 48.82
N GLU A 16 33.81 62.09 49.35
CA GLU A 16 35.12 62.17 50.07
C GLU A 16 35.51 60.88 50.83
N SER A 17 36.82 60.63 50.92
CA SER A 17 37.50 59.57 51.69
C SER A 17 38.59 60.17 52.60
N PRO A 18 38.96 59.52 53.74
CA PRO A 18 40.37 59.63 54.17
C PRO A 18 41.01 58.40 54.86
N ASP A 19 42.21 58.06 54.39
CA ASP A 19 43.52 57.92 55.07
C ASP A 19 43.78 57.08 56.36
N GLU A 20 44.66 56.09 56.15
CA GLU A 20 45.90 55.70 56.88
C GLU A 20 46.12 55.93 58.40
N THR A 21 46.62 54.86 59.08
CA THR A 21 48.02 54.74 59.60
C THR A 21 48.23 53.46 60.43
N PRO A 22 49.36 52.71 60.30
CA PRO A 22 49.64 51.52 61.12
C PRO A 22 50.67 51.74 62.24
N LEU A 23 50.46 51.08 63.40
CA LEU A 23 51.37 51.16 64.57
C LEU A 23 51.86 49.78 65.06
N SER A 24 53.17 49.55 64.88
CA SER A 24 54.18 49.01 65.81
C SER A 24 53.86 47.87 66.81
N ALA A 25 54.78 46.89 66.92
CA ALA A 25 55.50 46.60 68.19
C ALA A 25 56.61 45.53 68.05
N LEU A 26 57.72 45.70 68.79
CA LEU A 26 58.84 44.76 68.90
C LEU A 26 58.71 43.84 70.15
N ALA A 27 59.44 42.71 70.15
CA ALA A 27 59.38 41.69 71.21
C ALA A 27 60.22 41.99 72.48
N PRO A 28 59.88 41.41 73.66
CA PRO A 28 60.56 41.69 74.93
C PRO A 28 61.97 41.09 75.07
N ARG A 29 62.78 41.70 75.94
CA ARG A 29 64.11 41.21 76.34
C ARG A 29 63.99 40.17 77.46
N ALA A 30 64.87 39.16 77.44
CA ALA A 30 65.09 38.24 78.55
C ALA A 30 66.48 38.48 79.15
N ASP A 31 66.53 38.82 80.44
CA ASP A 31 67.78 38.93 81.19
C ASP A 31 68.22 37.53 81.67
N LEU A 32 69.50 37.21 81.47
CA LEU A 32 70.12 35.95 81.87
C LEU A 32 71.31 36.23 82.81
N GLN A 33 71.02 36.35 84.10
CA GLN A 33 72.01 36.28 85.17
C GLN A 33 71.48 35.40 86.31
N GLU A 34 71.74 34.09 86.21
CA GLU A 34 71.94 33.25 87.39
C GLU A 34 72.96 32.16 87.04
N GLU A 35 74.02 32.07 87.85
CA GLU A 35 75.30 31.50 87.42
C GLU A 35 75.41 29.99 87.64
N ARG A 36 76.15 29.31 86.77
CA ARG A 36 76.50 27.88 86.91
C ARG A 36 77.67 27.70 87.89
N PRO A 37 77.56 26.87 88.94
CA PRO A 37 78.74 26.34 89.62
C PRO A 37 79.36 25.22 88.77
N ALA A 38 80.50 25.51 88.17
CA ALA A 38 81.27 24.56 87.37
C ALA A 38 82.48 24.03 88.16
N ASP A 39 82.30 22.92 88.88
CA ASP A 39 83.21 21.78 88.76
C ASP A 39 82.57 20.51 89.33
N VAL A 40 82.59 19.39 88.59
CA VAL A 40 81.76 18.22 88.93
C VAL A 40 82.24 17.54 90.22
N SER A 41 83.52 17.65 90.52
CA SER A 41 84.17 17.16 91.75
C SER A 41 83.71 17.85 93.03
N ALA A 42 83.20 19.08 92.93
CA ALA A 42 82.62 19.85 94.04
C ALA A 42 81.11 19.64 94.21
N SER A 43 80.47 18.83 93.35
CA SER A 43 79.04 18.53 93.44
C SER A 43 78.69 17.85 94.78
N PRO A 44 77.64 18.30 95.50
CA PRO A 44 77.16 17.64 96.71
C PRO A 44 76.92 16.14 96.52
N ALA A 45 76.47 15.72 95.34
CA ALA A 45 76.23 14.31 95.02
C ALA A 45 77.53 13.49 95.03
N ILE A 46 78.65 14.03 94.55
CA ILE A 46 79.95 13.33 94.56
C ILE A 46 80.57 13.36 95.96
N GLN A 47 80.34 14.41 96.74
CA GLN A 47 80.75 14.48 98.15
C GLN A 47 80.02 13.43 99.01
N CYS A 48 78.69 13.33 98.93
CA CYS A 48 77.95 12.29 99.65
C CYS A 48 78.37 10.86 99.23
N LEU A 49 78.71 10.63 97.95
CA LEU A 49 79.25 9.34 97.50
C LEU A 49 80.65 9.03 98.06
N ASN A 50 81.45 10.04 98.40
CA ASN A 50 82.73 9.85 99.12
C ASN A 50 82.50 9.48 100.59
N GLU A 51 81.59 10.17 101.28
CA GLU A 51 81.27 9.92 102.69
C GLU A 51 80.69 8.52 102.92
N LEU A 52 79.79 8.07 102.04
CA LEU A 52 79.19 6.74 102.14
C LEU A 52 80.20 5.60 101.89
N PHE A 53 81.25 5.87 101.10
CA PHE A 53 82.38 4.95 100.93
C PHE A 53 83.29 4.95 102.17
N SER A 54 83.66 6.11 102.72
CA SER A 54 84.52 6.19 103.91
C SER A 54 83.87 5.61 105.17
N ALA A 55 82.54 5.66 105.27
CA ALA A 55 81.76 5.02 106.33
C ALA A 55 81.60 3.48 106.17
N GLY A 56 82.23 2.86 105.16
CA GLY A 56 82.20 1.41 104.93
C GLY A 56 80.86 0.85 104.47
N LYS A 57 79.87 1.70 104.14
CA LYS A 57 78.50 1.28 103.79
C LYS A 57 78.33 0.85 102.32
N ILE A 58 79.29 1.15 101.45
CA ILE A 58 79.25 0.82 100.03
C ILE A 58 80.64 0.32 99.56
N PRO A 59 80.75 -0.78 98.80
CA PRO A 59 82.02 -1.17 98.17
C PRO A 59 82.46 -0.16 97.10
N GLY A 60 83.77 0.08 97.02
CA GLY A 60 84.35 1.16 96.20
C GLY A 60 84.06 1.10 94.70
N THR A 61 83.82 -0.09 94.15
CA THR A 61 83.39 -0.29 92.75
C THR A 61 82.10 0.46 92.46
N ARG A 62 81.10 0.38 93.36
CA ARG A 62 79.78 1.01 93.16
C ARG A 62 79.83 2.52 93.32
N ALA A 63 80.74 3.05 94.15
CA ALA A 63 80.97 4.48 94.29
C ALA A 63 81.63 5.10 93.03
N ALA A 64 82.45 4.33 92.30
CA ALA A 64 83.07 4.79 91.05
C ALA A 64 82.05 4.88 89.90
N GLU A 65 81.20 3.86 89.72
CA GLU A 65 80.15 3.83 88.69
C GLU A 65 79.21 5.04 88.77
N LEU A 66 78.73 5.35 89.98
CA LEU A 66 77.76 6.45 90.19
C LEU A 66 78.38 7.84 89.91
N LYS A 67 79.65 8.05 90.24
CA LYS A 67 80.37 9.29 89.89
C LYS A 67 80.53 9.44 88.38
N ALA A 68 80.91 8.36 87.68
CA ALA A 68 81.09 8.36 86.22
C ALA A 68 79.77 8.67 85.48
N SER A 69 78.64 8.16 85.97
CA SER A 69 77.31 8.46 85.43
C SER A 69 76.94 9.93 85.62
N TYR A 70 77.22 10.52 86.79
CA TYR A 70 76.93 11.93 87.05
C TYR A 70 77.79 12.90 86.20
N THR A 71 79.08 12.60 86.00
CA THR A 71 79.95 13.39 85.11
C THR A 71 79.44 13.42 83.67
N LEU A 72 79.00 12.27 83.14
CA LEU A 72 78.52 12.19 81.75
C LEU A 72 77.29 13.07 81.51
N LEU A 73 76.38 13.12 82.49
CA LEU A 73 75.13 13.88 82.37
C LEU A 73 75.37 15.40 82.45
N HIS A 74 76.32 15.85 83.29
CA HIS A 74 76.75 17.25 83.35
C HIS A 74 77.38 17.73 82.03
N ASP A 75 78.28 16.92 81.44
CA ASP A 75 78.94 17.26 80.17
C ASP A 75 77.96 17.37 79.00
N THR A 76 76.92 16.52 78.96
CA THR A 76 75.89 16.61 77.92
C THR A 76 75.06 17.89 78.00
N LEU A 77 74.67 18.33 79.21
CA LEU A 77 73.94 19.57 79.43
C LEU A 77 74.77 20.81 79.01
N LYS A 78 76.06 20.81 79.33
CA LYS A 78 76.96 21.92 78.97
C LYS A 78 77.06 22.12 77.46
N ARG A 79 77.18 21.02 76.69
CA ARG A 79 77.29 21.07 75.22
C ARG A 79 76.02 21.60 74.53
N THR A 80 74.83 21.25 75.03
CA THR A 80 73.58 21.74 74.42
C THR A 80 73.44 23.25 74.62
N GLN A 81 73.68 23.76 75.82
CA GLN A 81 73.61 25.20 76.10
C GLN A 81 74.68 26.01 75.32
N GLU A 82 75.87 25.46 75.09
CA GLU A 82 76.89 26.10 74.23
C GLU A 82 76.48 26.17 72.74
N SER A 83 75.68 25.21 72.26
CA SER A 83 75.19 25.21 70.87
C SER A 83 74.10 26.26 70.62
N GLU A 84 73.19 26.45 71.59
CA GLU A 84 72.08 27.40 71.52
C GLU A 84 72.59 28.86 71.47
N ILE A 85 73.59 29.18 72.29
CA ILE A 85 74.21 30.51 72.33
C ILE A 85 74.83 30.91 70.98
N ARG A 86 75.43 29.96 70.24
CA ARG A 86 76.01 30.24 68.91
C ARG A 86 74.95 30.60 67.88
N LEU A 87 73.87 29.82 67.81
CA LEU A 87 72.78 30.05 66.85
C LEU A 87 72.11 31.43 67.03
N LEU A 88 71.98 31.89 68.28
CA LEU A 88 71.47 33.23 68.60
C LEU A 88 72.41 34.38 68.19
N GLN A 89 73.73 34.15 68.10
CA GLN A 89 74.68 35.16 67.64
C GLN A 89 74.65 35.31 66.11
N ASP A 90 74.54 34.21 65.37
CA ASP A 90 74.50 34.24 63.90
C ASP A 90 73.18 34.86 63.40
N ALA A 91 72.05 34.57 64.05
CA ALA A 91 70.76 35.18 63.73
C ALA A 91 70.81 36.72 63.77
N LYS A 92 71.48 37.32 64.77
CA LYS A 92 71.64 38.78 64.90
C LYS A 92 72.52 39.40 63.81
N ARG A 93 73.48 38.65 63.27
CA ARG A 93 74.37 39.13 62.19
C ARG A 93 73.63 39.24 60.86
N PHE A 94 72.81 38.24 60.52
CA PHE A 94 72.09 38.24 59.24
C PHE A 94 71.00 39.30 59.16
N THR A 95 70.28 39.60 60.26
CA THR A 95 69.29 40.70 60.27
C THR A 95 69.92 42.05 59.94
N ALA A 96 71.07 42.38 60.52
CA ALA A 96 71.77 43.65 60.28
C ALA A 96 72.36 43.79 58.86
N GLN A 97 72.45 42.70 58.10
CA GLN A 97 72.88 42.72 56.70
C GLN A 97 71.72 42.97 55.74
N ILE A 98 70.54 42.40 56.03
CA ILE A 98 69.31 42.60 55.26
C ILE A 98 68.82 44.06 55.33
N GLU A 99 68.91 44.70 56.50
CA GLU A 99 68.51 46.10 56.68
C GLU A 99 69.31 47.08 55.80
N ARG A 100 70.61 46.82 55.58
CA ARG A 100 71.43 47.66 54.68
C ARG A 100 71.04 47.49 53.21
N GLN A 101 70.83 46.26 52.76
CA GLN A 101 70.51 46.00 51.35
C GLN A 101 69.15 46.58 50.92
N ARG A 102 68.21 46.76 51.85
CA ARG A 102 66.94 47.45 51.58
C ARG A 102 67.11 48.95 51.35
N GLN A 103 67.98 49.61 52.11
CA GLN A 103 68.24 51.05 51.96
C GLN A 103 68.94 51.39 50.63
N ASP A 104 69.74 50.47 50.09
CA ASP A 104 70.39 50.65 48.78
C ASP A 104 69.39 50.48 47.61
N LEU A 105 68.36 49.65 47.75
CA LEU A 105 67.29 49.46 46.75
C LEU A 105 66.30 50.64 46.71
N GLU A 106 65.86 51.14 47.89
CA GLU A 106 64.96 52.30 47.98
C GLU A 106 65.56 53.59 47.35
N GLN A 107 66.89 53.68 47.21
CA GLN A 107 67.56 54.78 46.50
C GLN A 107 67.67 54.58 44.98
N ALA A 108 67.48 53.36 44.47
CA ALA A 108 67.52 53.04 43.04
C ALA A 108 66.17 53.22 42.35
N GLU A 109 65.06 53.00 43.07
CA GLU A 109 63.68 53.11 42.55
C GLU A 109 63.24 54.57 42.27
N GLN A 110 63.92 55.57 42.86
CA GLN A 110 63.58 56.99 42.65
C GLN A 110 64.21 57.60 41.38
N PHE A 111 63.86 57.07 40.20
CA PHE A 111 64.25 57.66 38.91
C PHE A 111 63.18 58.63 38.36
N PRO A 112 63.50 59.90 38.05
CA PRO A 112 62.49 60.86 37.58
C PRO A 112 62.04 60.63 36.13
N GLU A 113 60.76 60.32 35.93
CA GLU A 113 60.11 60.27 34.60
C GLU A 113 59.93 61.70 34.04
N GLY A 114 60.90 62.20 33.28
CA GLY A 114 60.81 63.57 32.76
C GLY A 114 61.91 64.05 31.80
N SER A 115 62.63 63.14 31.11
CA SER A 115 63.61 63.54 30.09
C SER A 115 63.47 62.76 28.78
N ASP A 116 63.20 63.50 27.70
CA ASP A 116 63.11 62.99 26.33
C ASP A 116 64.50 62.62 25.78
N SER A 117 64.99 61.45 26.18
CA SER A 117 66.14 60.82 25.54
C SER A 117 65.73 60.08 24.25
N GLU A 118 66.66 59.89 23.30
CA GLU A 118 66.39 59.09 22.10
C GLU A 118 65.97 57.65 22.44
N VAL A 119 66.42 57.13 23.59
CA VAL A 119 66.00 55.82 24.13
C VAL A 119 64.52 55.82 24.49
N SER A 120 64.01 56.90 25.11
CA SER A 120 62.58 57.06 25.41
C SER A 120 61.74 57.05 24.12
N ARG A 121 62.21 57.73 23.06
CA ARG A 121 61.52 57.75 21.76
C ARG A 121 61.56 56.39 21.05
N MET A 122 62.69 55.68 21.07
CA MET A 122 62.76 54.32 20.52
C MET A 122 61.93 53.32 21.34
N ARG A 123 61.87 53.46 22.67
CA ARG A 123 60.95 52.68 23.51
C ARG A 123 59.49 52.94 23.13
N GLN A 124 59.07 54.19 22.93
CA GLN A 124 57.71 54.50 22.46
C GLN A 124 57.41 53.92 21.07
N GLN A 125 58.37 53.91 20.14
CA GLN A 125 58.18 53.30 18.82
C GLN A 125 58.11 51.77 18.89
N LEU A 126 58.94 51.13 19.71
CA LEU A 126 58.86 49.70 20.00
C LEU A 126 57.53 49.34 20.67
N LEU A 127 57.06 50.14 21.64
CA LEU A 127 55.78 49.93 22.30
C LEU A 127 54.61 50.04 21.32
N LYS A 128 54.66 51.02 20.40
CA LYS A 128 53.65 51.13 19.32
C LYS A 128 53.66 49.91 18.41
N PHE A 129 54.81 49.50 17.87
CA PHE A 129 54.87 48.31 17.02
C PHE A 129 54.52 47.01 17.76
N TYR A 130 54.81 46.92 19.05
CA TYR A 130 54.41 45.78 19.88
C TYR A 130 52.90 45.76 20.13
N ASN A 131 52.29 46.92 20.40
CA ASN A 131 50.83 47.05 20.52
C ASN A 131 50.12 46.81 19.19
N ASP A 132 50.63 47.34 18.08
CA ASP A 132 50.09 47.10 16.72
C ASP A 132 50.18 45.60 16.36
N LEU A 133 51.27 44.93 16.73
CA LEU A 133 51.45 43.49 16.52
C LEU A 133 50.49 42.69 17.41
N LYS A 134 50.34 43.05 18.68
CA LYS A 134 49.39 42.40 19.59
C LYS A 134 47.94 42.61 19.16
N GLU A 135 47.56 43.80 18.69
CA GLU A 135 46.25 44.03 18.07
C GLU A 135 45.99 43.16 16.83
N VAL A 136 47.04 42.81 16.07
CA VAL A 136 46.93 41.90 14.92
C VAL A 136 46.84 40.45 15.37
N GLU A 137 47.61 40.02 16.38
CA GLU A 137 47.51 38.70 17.00
C GLU A 137 46.11 38.50 17.62
N ASP A 138 45.60 39.45 18.41
CA ASP A 138 44.25 39.42 18.99
C ASP A 138 43.14 39.37 17.91
N ARG A 139 43.37 39.96 16.72
CA ARG A 139 42.46 39.86 15.57
C ARG A 139 42.58 38.52 14.86
N GLU A 140 43.78 37.95 14.75
CA GLU A 140 43.99 36.62 14.19
C GLU A 140 43.34 35.55 15.08
N ASP A 141 43.49 35.64 16.40
CA ASP A 141 42.84 34.76 17.38
C ASP A 141 41.32 34.88 17.35
N LYS A 142 40.78 36.12 17.27
CA LYS A 142 39.32 36.34 17.09
C LYS A 142 38.82 35.72 15.78
N LEU A 143 39.54 35.91 14.66
CA LEU A 143 39.20 35.28 13.38
C LEU A 143 39.35 33.75 13.41
N HIS A 144 40.29 33.21 14.20
CA HIS A 144 40.46 31.77 14.38
C HIS A 144 39.31 31.17 15.20
N TYR A 145 38.89 31.87 16.25
CA TYR A 145 37.71 31.55 17.05
C TYR A 145 36.43 31.60 16.20
N ASP A 146 36.20 32.69 15.47
CA ASP A 146 35.06 32.82 14.54
C ASP A 146 35.08 31.70 13.48
N LEU A 147 36.24 31.38 12.90
CA LEU A 147 36.39 30.25 11.97
C LEU A 147 36.11 28.90 12.63
N GLN A 148 36.41 28.74 13.92
CA GLN A 148 36.11 27.52 14.65
C GLN A 148 34.61 27.43 14.98
N CYS A 149 34.00 28.50 15.47
CA CYS A 149 32.55 28.59 15.66
C CYS A 149 31.80 28.33 14.35
N LEU A 150 32.18 28.95 13.24
CA LEU A 150 31.58 28.71 11.93
C LEU A 150 31.82 27.28 11.40
N ARG A 151 32.93 26.61 11.77
CA ARG A 151 33.15 25.19 11.46
C ARG A 151 32.28 24.28 12.32
N GLU A 152 32.08 24.62 13.58
CA GLU A 152 31.22 23.89 14.52
C GLU A 152 29.74 24.06 14.15
N GLU A 153 29.29 25.28 13.87
CA GLU A 153 27.98 25.58 13.27
C GLU A 153 27.80 24.85 11.94
N ARG A 154 28.78 24.86 11.04
CA ARG A 154 28.71 24.08 9.80
C ARG A 154 28.59 22.59 10.08
N ALA A 155 29.32 22.04 11.06
CA ALA A 155 29.24 20.62 11.41
C ALA A 155 27.91 20.25 12.10
N ILE A 156 27.30 21.19 12.83
CA ILE A 156 25.95 21.07 13.38
C ILE A 156 24.93 21.12 12.23
N LEU A 157 25.01 22.10 11.34
CA LEU A 157 24.15 22.25 10.17
C LEU A 157 24.28 21.08 9.17
N GLU A 158 25.47 20.50 9.00
CA GLU A 158 25.67 19.28 8.21
C GLU A 158 25.00 18.07 8.87
N LYS A 159 25.06 17.93 10.21
CA LYS A 159 24.31 16.90 10.94
C LYS A 159 22.80 17.15 10.93
N GLU A 160 22.35 18.40 11.01
CA GLU A 160 20.95 18.78 10.84
C GLU A 160 20.47 18.49 9.42
N TYR A 161 21.30 18.72 8.40
CA TYR A 161 21.01 18.38 7.02
C TYR A 161 20.98 16.86 6.75
N GLU A 162 21.82 16.08 7.45
CA GLU A 162 21.77 14.61 7.41
C GLU A 162 20.60 14.01 8.20
N THR A 163 20.10 14.70 9.23
CA THR A 163 18.94 14.29 10.03
C THR A 163 17.60 14.83 9.49
N LEU A 164 17.63 15.86 8.63
CA LEU A 164 16.50 16.25 7.80
C LEU A 164 16.14 15.09 6.85
N PRO A 165 14.88 14.62 6.80
CA PRO A 165 14.52 13.50 5.96
C PRO A 165 14.71 13.87 4.48
N LYS A 166 15.40 13.00 3.73
CA LYS A 166 15.60 13.15 2.28
C LYS A 166 14.27 13.47 1.58
N PRO A 167 14.24 14.20 0.45
CA PRO A 167 12.98 14.62 -0.17
C PRO A 167 12.00 13.46 -0.46
N GLY A 168 12.50 12.26 -0.75
CA GLY A 168 11.67 11.05 -0.90
C GLY A 168 11.03 10.53 0.42
N GLU A 169 11.58 10.86 1.58
CA GLU A 169 10.98 10.56 2.90
C GLU A 169 10.00 11.63 3.35
N LEU A 170 10.25 12.91 3.03
CA LEU A 170 9.25 13.97 3.19
C LEU A 170 8.05 13.75 2.26
N GLU A 171 8.28 13.28 1.02
CA GLU A 171 7.21 12.82 0.13
C GLU A 171 6.45 11.61 0.71
N LYS A 172 7.14 10.62 1.29
CA LYS A 172 6.47 9.48 1.93
C LYS A 172 5.67 9.90 3.15
N LYS A 173 6.18 10.81 3.99
CA LYS A 173 5.47 11.36 5.14
C LYS A 173 4.27 12.24 4.72
N THR A 174 4.39 13.05 3.66
CA THR A 174 3.26 13.83 3.14
C THR A 174 2.25 12.99 2.36
N LYS A 175 2.65 11.90 1.71
CA LYS A 175 1.74 10.87 1.19
C LYS A 175 1.01 10.17 2.34
N ALA A 176 1.72 9.60 3.31
CA ALA A 176 1.12 8.97 4.48
C ALA A 176 0.19 9.91 5.28
N LEU A 177 0.51 11.20 5.40
CA LEU A 177 -0.39 12.20 6.01
C LEU A 177 -1.61 12.52 5.14
N LYS A 178 -1.49 12.53 3.81
CA LYS A 178 -2.64 12.67 2.90
C LYS A 178 -3.52 11.42 2.94
N ASP A 179 -2.91 10.24 2.89
CA ASP A 179 -3.58 8.95 2.98
C ASP A 179 -4.33 8.84 4.32
N SER A 180 -3.68 9.21 5.44
CA SER A 180 -4.30 9.32 6.77
C SER A 180 -5.41 10.39 6.83
N CYS A 181 -5.25 11.54 6.17
CA CYS A 181 -6.34 12.52 6.06
C CYS A 181 -7.52 12.01 5.21
N GLU A 182 -7.27 11.17 4.20
CA GLU A 182 -8.30 10.51 3.40
C GLU A 182 -8.96 9.35 4.15
N GLU A 183 -8.22 8.64 5.00
CA GLU A 183 -8.74 7.66 5.97
C GLU A 183 -9.65 8.34 6.98
N LEU A 184 -9.19 9.40 7.64
CA LEU A 184 -10.00 10.20 8.56
C LEU A 184 -11.23 10.80 7.85
N ARG A 185 -11.14 11.20 6.58
CA ARG A 185 -12.32 11.62 5.79
C ARG A 185 -13.28 10.46 5.51
N ARG A 186 -12.77 9.26 5.20
CA ARG A 186 -13.58 8.03 5.02
C ARG A 186 -14.24 7.60 6.34
N GLU A 187 -13.51 7.64 7.45
CA GLU A 187 -14.04 7.39 8.79
C GLU A 187 -15.09 8.44 9.17
N ILE A 188 -14.85 9.73 8.97
CA ILE A 188 -15.85 10.79 9.21
C ILE A 188 -17.11 10.56 8.34
N ALA A 189 -16.96 10.10 7.10
CA ALA A 189 -18.09 9.73 6.25
C ALA A 189 -18.85 8.49 6.78
N GLN A 190 -18.13 7.46 7.23
CA GLN A 190 -18.71 6.26 7.84
C GLN A 190 -19.41 6.59 9.17
N ARG A 191 -18.76 7.32 10.08
CA ARG A 191 -19.36 7.85 11.32
C ARG A 191 -20.60 8.71 11.05
N ARG A 192 -20.62 9.50 9.96
CA ARG A 192 -21.82 10.26 9.55
C ARG A 192 -22.96 9.35 9.06
N LEU A 193 -22.66 8.20 8.47
CA LEU A 193 -23.65 7.19 8.10
C LEU A 193 -24.13 6.40 9.33
N GLU A 194 -23.22 6.00 10.23
CA GLU A 194 -23.55 5.40 11.53
C GLU A 194 -24.45 6.32 12.36
N ILE A 195 -24.14 7.62 12.44
CA ILE A 195 -24.97 8.60 13.15
C ILE A 195 -26.36 8.76 12.49
N LYS A 196 -26.48 8.59 11.18
CA LYS A 196 -27.79 8.58 10.51
C LYS A 196 -28.58 7.32 10.84
N ALA A 197 -27.96 6.14 10.70
CA ALA A 197 -28.57 4.86 11.06
C ALA A 197 -28.99 4.84 12.53
N LEU A 198 -28.14 5.29 13.45
CA LEU A 198 -28.45 5.39 14.88
C LEU A 198 -29.56 6.43 15.18
N LYS A 199 -29.70 7.50 14.38
CA LYS A 199 -30.83 8.43 14.50
C LYS A 199 -32.14 7.81 14.01
N GLU A 200 -32.10 7.08 12.89
CA GLU A 200 -33.24 6.33 12.37
C GLU A 200 -33.65 5.22 13.37
N ASP A 201 -32.71 4.47 13.92
CA ASP A 201 -32.94 3.50 14.99
C ASP A 201 -33.52 4.15 16.24
N MET A 202 -32.96 5.28 16.71
CA MET A 202 -33.51 6.04 17.84
C MET A 202 -34.93 6.54 17.56
N GLU A 203 -35.26 6.97 16.34
CA GLU A 203 -36.63 7.30 15.96
C GLU A 203 -37.56 6.08 15.96
N THR A 204 -37.11 4.91 15.49
CA THR A 204 -37.93 3.69 15.58
C THR A 204 -38.15 3.27 17.03
N LYS A 205 -37.13 3.43 17.89
CA LYS A 205 -37.23 3.14 19.33
C LYS A 205 -38.10 4.16 20.06
N GLN A 206 -38.05 5.43 19.70
CA GLN A 206 -38.97 6.46 20.22
C GLN A 206 -40.42 6.14 19.83
N LYS A 207 -40.68 5.73 18.57
CA LYS A 207 -42.00 5.29 18.10
C LYS A 207 -42.44 3.99 18.78
N GLN A 208 -41.53 3.10 19.13
CA GLN A 208 -41.82 1.88 19.90
C GLN A 208 -42.18 2.22 21.35
N ILE A 209 -41.39 3.07 22.02
CA ILE A 209 -41.66 3.56 23.38
C ILE A 209 -43.01 4.28 23.46
N GLN A 210 -43.38 5.08 22.45
CA GLN A 210 -44.70 5.73 22.38
C GLN A 210 -45.86 4.73 22.29
N ARG A 211 -45.68 3.59 21.60
CA ARG A 211 -46.68 2.51 21.57
C ARG A 211 -46.75 1.80 22.90
N GLU A 212 -45.60 1.46 23.49
CA GLU A 212 -45.52 0.81 24.80
C GLU A 212 -46.07 1.73 25.92
N GLN A 213 -45.96 3.05 25.78
CA GLN A 213 -46.60 4.05 26.64
C GLN A 213 -48.12 4.09 26.44
N HIS A 214 -48.61 4.08 25.20
CA HIS A 214 -50.05 4.00 24.90
C HIS A 214 -50.67 2.71 25.46
N GLU A 215 -50.03 1.56 25.24
CA GLU A 215 -50.43 0.28 25.81
C GLU A 215 -50.39 0.30 27.35
N LEU A 216 -49.38 0.95 27.95
CA LEU A 216 -49.30 1.11 29.40
C LEU A 216 -50.43 2.00 29.96
N ASP A 217 -50.80 3.06 29.25
CA ASP A 217 -51.88 3.96 29.65
C ASP A 217 -53.26 3.30 29.47
N GLU A 218 -53.49 2.54 28.40
CA GLU A 218 -54.63 1.62 28.28
C GLU A 218 -54.67 0.62 29.46
N LYS A 219 -53.53 0.06 29.87
CA LYS A 219 -53.48 -0.83 31.05
C LYS A 219 -53.80 -0.07 32.33
N LYS A 220 -53.36 1.17 32.52
CA LYS A 220 -53.75 1.99 33.68
C LYS A 220 -55.25 2.28 33.71
N GLU A 221 -55.88 2.57 32.58
CA GLU A 221 -57.34 2.70 32.49
C GLU A 221 -58.02 1.38 32.91
N THR A 222 -57.60 0.22 32.37
CA THR A 222 -58.18 -1.06 32.81
C THR A 222 -57.94 -1.39 34.29
N VAL A 223 -56.86 -0.88 34.89
CA VAL A 223 -56.61 -1.02 36.34
C VAL A 223 -57.52 -0.08 37.13
N ALA A 224 -57.70 1.17 36.70
CA ALA A 224 -58.64 2.11 37.32
C ALA A 224 -60.08 1.60 37.26
N ASP A 225 -60.49 0.99 36.13
CA ASP A 225 -61.78 0.31 36.00
C ASP A 225 -61.90 -0.87 36.97
N CYS A 226 -60.86 -1.71 37.11
CA CYS A 226 -60.83 -2.80 38.08
C CYS A 226 -60.85 -2.30 39.54
N GLU A 227 -60.21 -1.17 39.86
CA GLU A 227 -60.26 -0.53 41.18
C GLU A 227 -61.66 0.03 41.50
N ASN A 228 -62.32 0.63 40.50
CA ASN A 228 -63.72 1.07 40.60
C ASN A 228 -64.68 -0.13 40.80
N GLU A 229 -64.45 -1.27 40.14
CA GLU A 229 -65.19 -2.51 40.41
C GLU A 229 -64.91 -3.06 41.83
N LEU A 230 -63.68 -2.95 42.33
CA LEU A 230 -63.29 -3.40 43.68
C LEU A 230 -63.96 -2.60 44.81
N VAL A 231 -64.19 -1.30 44.58
CA VAL A 231 -64.95 -0.43 45.50
C VAL A 231 -66.42 -0.85 45.56
N GLN A 232 -67.02 -1.25 44.43
CA GLN A 232 -68.41 -1.73 44.40
C GLN A 232 -68.58 -3.08 45.11
N LEU A 233 -67.57 -3.96 45.05
CA LEU A 233 -67.58 -5.31 45.64
C LEU A 233 -67.60 -5.34 47.17
N HIS A 234 -67.32 -4.24 47.88
CA HIS A 234 -67.38 -4.18 49.35
C HIS A 234 -68.80 -4.20 49.94
N SER A 235 -69.86 -4.16 49.12
CA SER A 235 -71.22 -3.83 49.57
C SER A 235 -72.25 -4.98 49.63
N ILE A 236 -71.96 -6.20 49.15
CA ILE A 236 -73.03 -7.20 48.86
C ILE A 236 -72.77 -8.66 49.33
N PRO A 237 -72.84 -8.97 50.64
CA PRO A 237 -72.89 -10.36 51.15
C PRO A 237 -74.23 -11.13 50.90
N GLY A 238 -74.97 -10.83 49.81
CA GLY A 238 -76.36 -11.27 49.63
C GLY A 238 -76.80 -11.77 48.25
N GLN A 239 -75.94 -11.76 47.22
CA GLN A 239 -76.35 -12.09 45.84
C GLN A 239 -75.79 -13.42 45.27
N LEU A 240 -75.28 -14.32 46.12
CA LEU A 240 -74.59 -15.56 45.74
C LEU A 240 -75.39 -16.52 44.83
N GLY A 241 -76.71 -16.35 44.67
CA GLY A 241 -77.50 -17.09 43.68
C GLY A 241 -77.30 -16.61 42.22
N LYS A 242 -77.08 -15.31 41.99
CA LYS A 242 -76.92 -14.74 40.63
C LYS A 242 -75.49 -14.85 40.10
N GLU A 243 -74.51 -15.01 40.98
CA GLU A 243 -73.11 -15.24 40.64
C GLU A 243 -72.92 -16.51 39.80
N ILE A 244 -73.69 -17.57 40.07
CA ILE A 244 -73.59 -18.87 39.37
C ILE A 244 -74.01 -18.75 37.90
N GLU A 245 -75.06 -17.97 37.61
CA GLU A 245 -75.49 -17.69 36.23
C GLU A 245 -74.51 -16.79 35.48
N ARG A 246 -73.91 -15.80 36.18
CA ARG A 246 -72.81 -14.98 35.61
C ARG A 246 -71.55 -15.79 35.34
N ILE A 247 -71.21 -16.77 36.19
CA ILE A 247 -70.08 -17.69 35.96
C ILE A 247 -70.35 -18.57 34.73
N ASN A 248 -71.58 -19.03 34.52
CA ASN A 248 -71.95 -19.76 33.30
C ASN A 248 -71.91 -18.88 32.04
N HIS A 249 -72.31 -17.60 32.11
CA HIS A 249 -72.11 -16.65 31.01
C HIS A 249 -70.61 -16.39 30.73
N LYS A 250 -69.81 -16.11 31.78
CA LYS A 250 -68.34 -15.96 31.65
C LYS A 250 -67.68 -17.22 31.09
N LYS A 251 -68.19 -18.42 31.41
CA LYS A 251 -67.75 -19.69 30.81
C LYS A 251 -68.12 -19.76 29.33
N MET A 252 -69.35 -19.43 28.94
CA MET A 252 -69.75 -19.35 27.53
C MET A 252 -68.94 -18.31 26.75
N ASP A 253 -68.60 -17.16 27.33
CA ASP A 253 -67.81 -16.14 26.65
C ASP A 253 -66.31 -16.49 26.59
N LEU A 254 -65.81 -17.29 27.54
CA LEU A 254 -64.49 -17.93 27.43
C LEU A 254 -64.48 -19.08 26.42
N GLU A 255 -65.57 -19.82 26.28
CA GLU A 255 -65.75 -20.84 25.23
C GLU A 255 -65.83 -20.17 23.85
N LYS A 256 -66.60 -19.08 23.68
CA LYS A 256 -66.56 -18.27 22.45
C LYS A 256 -65.17 -17.72 22.15
N LYS A 257 -64.46 -17.16 23.14
CA LYS A 257 -63.08 -16.68 22.94
C LYS A 257 -62.11 -17.82 22.61
N LYS A 258 -62.32 -19.02 23.13
CA LYS A 258 -61.58 -20.22 22.73
C LYS A 258 -61.90 -20.59 21.28
N ASP A 259 -63.16 -20.57 20.88
CA ASP A 259 -63.61 -20.88 19.51
C ASP A 259 -63.13 -19.80 18.51
N GLU A 260 -63.08 -18.53 18.91
CA GLU A 260 -62.47 -17.42 18.15
C GLU A 260 -60.96 -17.60 17.99
N MET A 261 -60.25 -18.02 19.05
CA MET A 261 -58.81 -18.33 18.98
C MET A 261 -58.53 -19.60 18.17
N GLU A 262 -59.41 -20.61 18.24
CA GLU A 262 -59.35 -21.81 17.37
C GLU A 262 -59.65 -21.46 15.90
N ALA A 263 -60.56 -20.51 15.65
CA ALA A 263 -60.80 -19.95 14.32
C ALA A 263 -59.59 -19.17 13.80
N GLN A 264 -58.96 -18.31 14.60
CA GLN A 264 -57.71 -17.61 14.25
C GLN A 264 -56.56 -18.59 14.01
N VAL A 265 -56.43 -19.65 14.80
CA VAL A 265 -55.44 -20.71 14.57
C VAL A 265 -55.75 -21.47 13.27
N SER A 266 -57.02 -21.74 12.98
CA SER A 266 -57.46 -22.35 11.71
C SER A 266 -57.17 -21.45 10.50
N GLU A 267 -57.37 -20.14 10.64
CA GLU A 267 -57.08 -19.14 9.61
C GLU A 267 -55.57 -18.97 9.39
N LEU A 268 -54.76 -18.95 10.46
CA LEU A 268 -53.29 -18.98 10.36
C LEU A 268 -52.78 -20.29 9.76
N LEU A 269 -53.42 -21.44 10.04
CA LEU A 269 -53.12 -22.72 9.40
C LEU A 269 -53.53 -22.75 7.92
N ALA A 270 -54.63 -22.08 7.54
CA ALA A 270 -55.03 -21.89 6.15
C ALA A 270 -54.05 -20.97 5.41
N GLY A 271 -53.65 -19.85 6.02
CA GLY A 271 -52.61 -18.96 5.52
C GLY A 271 -51.26 -19.66 5.35
N LYS A 272 -50.86 -20.50 6.31
CA LYS A 272 -49.65 -21.35 6.21
C LYS A 272 -49.74 -22.35 5.06
N LYS A 273 -50.89 -23.00 4.85
CA LYS A 273 -51.10 -23.88 3.68
C LYS A 273 -51.08 -23.11 2.36
N GLN A 274 -51.58 -21.88 2.34
CA GLN A 274 -51.56 -21.02 1.16
C GLN A 274 -50.13 -20.54 0.82
N THR A 275 -49.32 -20.17 1.82
CA THR A 275 -47.91 -19.82 1.59
C THR A 275 -47.07 -21.04 1.23
N GLU A 276 -47.29 -22.21 1.85
CA GLU A 276 -46.67 -23.47 1.43
C GLU A 276 -47.03 -23.82 -0.03
N ALA A 277 -48.27 -23.60 -0.47
CA ALA A 277 -48.69 -23.80 -1.85
C ALA A 277 -48.05 -22.78 -2.82
N GLN A 278 -47.87 -21.52 -2.40
CA GLN A 278 -47.14 -20.51 -3.17
C GLN A 278 -45.65 -20.87 -3.29
N CYS A 279 -45.00 -21.31 -2.21
CA CYS A 279 -43.61 -21.78 -2.25
C CYS A 279 -43.44 -22.96 -3.22
N ARG A 280 -44.37 -23.93 -3.23
CA ARG A 280 -44.35 -25.05 -4.20
C ARG A 280 -44.45 -24.58 -5.65
N LYS A 281 -45.32 -23.61 -5.95
CA LYS A 281 -45.41 -23.02 -7.30
C LYS A 281 -44.10 -22.33 -7.71
N VAL A 282 -43.50 -21.55 -6.83
CA VAL A 282 -42.20 -20.91 -7.08
C VAL A 282 -41.07 -21.94 -7.26
N GLU A 283 -41.12 -23.08 -6.56
CA GLU A 283 -40.21 -24.20 -6.80
C GLU A 283 -40.43 -24.92 -8.13
N GLU A 284 -41.67 -25.00 -8.60
CA GLU A 284 -42.05 -25.54 -9.91
C GLU A 284 -41.60 -24.60 -11.03
N GLU A 285 -41.93 -23.32 -10.96
CA GLU A 285 -41.45 -22.26 -11.86
C GLU A 285 -39.90 -22.24 -11.92
N LYS A 286 -39.22 -22.35 -10.77
CA LYS A 286 -37.75 -22.48 -10.72
C LYS A 286 -37.24 -23.72 -11.46
N LYS A 287 -37.94 -24.87 -11.37
CA LYS A 287 -37.56 -26.10 -12.11
C LYS A 287 -37.80 -25.95 -13.60
N GLU A 288 -38.83 -25.22 -14.02
CA GLU A 288 -39.08 -24.93 -15.43
C GLU A 288 -38.02 -23.97 -16.00
N VAL A 289 -37.73 -22.86 -15.33
CA VAL A 289 -36.66 -21.92 -15.72
C VAL A 289 -35.28 -22.61 -15.76
N MET A 290 -35.00 -23.55 -14.85
CA MET A 290 -33.77 -24.35 -14.90
C MET A 290 -33.70 -25.24 -16.15
N LYS A 291 -34.80 -25.90 -16.54
CA LYS A 291 -34.87 -26.69 -17.79
C LYS A 291 -34.74 -25.81 -19.03
N GLU A 292 -35.34 -24.63 -19.03
CA GLU A 292 -35.17 -23.66 -20.12
C GLU A 292 -33.71 -23.19 -20.24
N LEU A 293 -33.05 -22.93 -19.10
CA LEU A 293 -31.64 -22.56 -19.06
C LEU A 293 -30.73 -23.68 -19.59
N GLU A 294 -31.01 -24.93 -19.22
CA GLU A 294 -30.31 -26.12 -19.72
C GLU A 294 -30.50 -26.29 -21.24
N GLY A 295 -31.74 -26.21 -21.73
CA GLY A 295 -32.02 -26.24 -23.18
C GLY A 295 -31.38 -25.07 -23.94
N LYS A 296 -31.27 -23.89 -23.33
CA LYS A 296 -30.53 -22.74 -23.91
C LYS A 296 -29.02 -22.96 -23.94
N ARG A 297 -28.45 -23.63 -22.93
CA ARG A 297 -27.02 -24.02 -22.93
C ARG A 297 -26.72 -25.07 -23.98
N GLU A 298 -27.60 -26.05 -24.17
CA GLU A 298 -27.46 -27.06 -25.22
C GLU A 298 -27.56 -26.42 -26.63
N GLN A 299 -28.53 -25.53 -26.85
CA GLN A 299 -28.62 -24.72 -28.08
C GLN A 299 -27.34 -23.92 -28.33
N LEU A 300 -26.78 -23.27 -27.30
CA LEU A 300 -25.57 -22.47 -27.41
C LEU A 300 -24.35 -23.35 -27.75
N GLY A 301 -24.19 -24.49 -27.07
CA GLY A 301 -23.13 -25.47 -27.37
C GLY A 301 -23.22 -26.04 -28.80
N ASN A 302 -24.42 -26.28 -29.32
CA ASN A 302 -24.62 -26.68 -30.70
C ASN A 302 -24.20 -25.57 -31.68
N THR A 303 -24.57 -24.31 -31.42
CA THR A 303 -24.12 -23.18 -32.27
C THR A 303 -22.60 -22.94 -32.20
N GLU A 304 -21.95 -23.21 -31.07
CA GLU A 304 -20.49 -23.15 -30.93
C GLU A 304 -19.79 -24.28 -31.73
N GLN A 305 -20.40 -25.47 -31.79
CA GLN A 305 -19.92 -26.57 -32.63
C GLN A 305 -20.10 -26.26 -34.13
N GLU A 306 -21.25 -25.71 -34.53
CA GLU A 306 -21.51 -25.26 -35.90
C GLU A 306 -20.53 -24.15 -36.33
N LEU A 307 -20.30 -23.14 -35.47
CA LEU A 307 -19.30 -22.10 -35.71
C LEU A 307 -17.88 -22.68 -35.82
N SER A 308 -17.54 -23.69 -35.00
CA SER A 308 -16.25 -24.38 -35.06
C SER A 308 -16.08 -25.23 -36.33
N GLN A 309 -17.16 -25.79 -36.88
CA GLN A 309 -17.16 -26.48 -38.17
C GLN A 309 -17.01 -25.48 -39.32
N LEU A 310 -17.79 -24.40 -39.33
CA LEU A 310 -17.71 -23.33 -40.34
C LEU A 310 -16.35 -22.63 -40.37
N LEU A 311 -15.68 -22.47 -39.22
CA LEU A 311 -14.30 -21.94 -39.16
C LEU A 311 -13.31 -22.92 -39.81
N LYS A 312 -13.41 -24.22 -39.54
CA LYS A 312 -12.58 -25.25 -40.19
C LYS A 312 -12.83 -25.29 -41.70
N GLU A 313 -14.09 -25.23 -42.14
CA GLU A 313 -14.41 -25.13 -43.56
C GLU A 313 -13.82 -23.86 -44.19
N GLN A 314 -13.90 -22.71 -43.50
CA GLN A 314 -13.29 -21.47 -43.97
C GLN A 314 -11.78 -21.62 -44.14
N ASP A 315 -11.06 -22.21 -43.18
CA ASP A 315 -9.62 -22.42 -43.29
C ASP A 315 -9.26 -23.42 -44.40
N MET A 316 -10.01 -24.52 -44.54
CA MET A 316 -9.87 -25.43 -45.69
C MET A 316 -10.14 -24.74 -47.04
N THR A 317 -11.02 -23.73 -47.10
CA THR A 317 -11.22 -22.94 -48.33
C THR A 317 -10.08 -21.96 -48.59
N LYS A 318 -9.47 -21.36 -47.56
CA LYS A 318 -8.27 -20.51 -47.70
C LYS A 318 -7.07 -21.32 -48.21
N GLU A 319 -6.89 -22.55 -47.70
CA GLU A 319 -5.85 -23.46 -48.19
C GLU A 319 -6.06 -23.82 -49.66
N LYS A 320 -7.29 -24.17 -50.05
CA LYS A 320 -7.65 -24.43 -51.46
C LYS A 320 -7.46 -23.21 -52.36
N GLU A 321 -7.77 -22.00 -51.87
CA GLU A 321 -7.52 -20.76 -52.59
C GLU A 321 -6.01 -20.51 -52.77
N ALA A 322 -5.20 -20.78 -51.73
CA ALA A 322 -3.76 -20.68 -51.79
C ALA A 322 -3.15 -21.69 -52.78
N THR A 323 -3.62 -22.95 -52.82
CA THR A 323 -3.15 -23.93 -53.82
C THR A 323 -3.55 -23.52 -55.23
N LEU A 324 -4.79 -23.07 -55.46
CA LEU A 324 -5.26 -22.58 -56.77
C LEU A 324 -4.49 -21.32 -57.23
N MET A 325 -4.11 -20.44 -56.31
CA MET A 325 -3.26 -19.29 -56.61
C MET A 325 -1.82 -19.70 -56.96
N GLY A 326 -1.29 -20.76 -56.33
CA GLY A 326 -0.02 -21.39 -56.70
C GLY A 326 -0.07 -22.02 -58.09
N GLU A 327 -1.09 -22.82 -58.38
CA GLU A 327 -1.33 -23.41 -59.70
C GLU A 327 -1.48 -22.33 -60.79
N ARG A 328 -2.23 -21.26 -60.50
CA ARG A 328 -2.37 -20.11 -61.40
C ARG A 328 -1.03 -19.43 -61.66
N ALA A 329 -0.18 -19.25 -60.65
CA ALA A 329 1.15 -18.66 -60.84
C ALA A 329 2.05 -19.55 -61.73
N VAL A 330 1.96 -20.88 -61.59
CA VAL A 330 2.64 -21.84 -62.47
C VAL A 330 2.08 -21.78 -63.90
N LEU A 331 0.76 -21.70 -64.07
CA LEU A 331 0.12 -21.55 -65.38
C LEU A 331 0.49 -20.22 -66.05
N ASP A 332 0.56 -19.11 -65.31
CA ASP A 332 1.01 -17.80 -65.82
C ASP A 332 2.50 -17.84 -66.23
N LEU A 333 3.36 -18.57 -65.49
CA LEU A 333 4.75 -18.83 -65.87
C LEU A 333 4.84 -19.67 -67.17
N ASN A 334 4.04 -20.74 -67.28
CA ASN A 334 3.98 -21.58 -68.47
C ASN A 334 3.46 -20.82 -69.69
N LEU A 335 2.44 -19.97 -69.52
CA LEU A 335 1.93 -19.06 -70.57
C LEU A 335 3.00 -18.07 -71.02
N ARG A 336 3.76 -17.48 -70.09
CA ARG A 336 4.89 -16.60 -70.41
C ARG A 336 5.96 -17.36 -71.19
N HIS A 337 6.33 -18.57 -70.75
CA HIS A 337 7.31 -19.42 -71.44
C HIS A 337 6.86 -19.77 -72.86
N ALA A 338 5.62 -20.25 -73.05
CA ALA A 338 5.06 -20.57 -74.35
C ALA A 338 4.93 -19.32 -75.26
N SER A 339 4.66 -18.14 -74.68
CA SER A 339 4.68 -16.87 -75.43
C SER A 339 6.08 -16.47 -75.88
N LEU A 340 7.11 -16.78 -75.09
CA LEU A 340 8.51 -16.53 -75.42
C LEU A 340 8.97 -17.50 -76.52
N GLU A 341 8.62 -18.78 -76.42
CA GLU A 341 8.87 -19.78 -77.46
C GLU A 341 8.16 -19.44 -78.77
N LYS A 342 6.90 -18.99 -78.71
CA LYS A 342 6.19 -18.50 -79.90
C LYS A 342 6.93 -17.33 -80.56
N LYS A 343 7.54 -16.42 -79.78
CA LYS A 343 8.36 -15.32 -80.32
C LYS A 343 9.66 -15.86 -80.94
N THR A 344 10.41 -16.73 -80.26
CA THR A 344 11.66 -17.28 -80.82
C THR A 344 11.42 -18.15 -82.07
N GLN A 345 10.32 -18.91 -82.10
CA GLN A 345 9.84 -19.62 -83.29
C GLN A 345 9.44 -18.65 -84.42
N HIS A 346 8.74 -17.55 -84.11
CA HIS A 346 8.42 -16.52 -85.11
C HIS A 346 9.68 -15.82 -85.66
N ASP A 347 10.68 -15.54 -84.82
CA ASP A 347 11.94 -14.90 -85.22
C ASP A 347 12.84 -15.83 -86.05
N THR A 348 12.81 -17.13 -85.75
CA THR A 348 13.53 -18.14 -86.54
C THR A 348 12.83 -18.42 -87.87
N LEU A 349 11.49 -18.50 -87.89
CA LEU A 349 10.71 -18.64 -89.12
C LEU A 349 10.86 -17.38 -90.01
N SER A 350 10.87 -16.18 -89.41
CA SER A 350 11.18 -14.92 -90.11
C SER A 350 12.60 -14.89 -90.69
N ARG A 351 13.60 -15.40 -89.96
CA ARG A 351 14.97 -15.60 -90.48
C ARG A 351 14.98 -16.59 -91.66
N LYS A 352 14.29 -17.73 -91.54
CA LYS A 352 14.19 -18.74 -92.60
C LYS A 352 13.44 -18.22 -93.83
N LEU A 353 12.44 -17.37 -93.69
CA LEU A 353 11.80 -16.67 -94.81
C LEU A 353 12.77 -15.73 -95.52
N ARG A 354 13.56 -14.93 -94.80
CA ARG A 354 14.60 -14.07 -95.40
C ARG A 354 15.70 -14.88 -96.09
N GLU A 355 16.09 -16.03 -95.54
CA GLU A 355 17.01 -16.98 -96.20
C GLU A 355 16.41 -17.56 -97.48
N LYS A 356 15.15 -18.04 -97.43
CA LYS A 356 14.40 -18.51 -98.61
C LYS A 356 14.30 -17.43 -99.69
N GLU A 357 14.02 -16.18 -99.34
CA GLU A 357 13.98 -15.08 -100.30
C GLU A 357 15.35 -14.71 -100.90
N ARG A 358 16.44 -14.88 -100.14
CA ARG A 358 17.81 -14.74 -100.66
C ARG A 358 18.13 -15.87 -101.64
N GLN A 359 17.76 -17.10 -101.30
CA GLN A 359 17.89 -18.27 -102.18
C GLN A 359 17.04 -18.13 -103.45
N LEU A 360 15.79 -17.67 -103.36
CA LEU A 360 14.93 -17.39 -104.52
C LEU A 360 15.50 -16.27 -105.41
N ARG A 361 16.12 -15.24 -104.84
CA ARG A 361 16.83 -14.20 -105.61
C ARG A 361 18.09 -14.73 -106.28
N SER A 362 18.82 -15.66 -105.64
CA SER A 362 19.95 -16.35 -106.25
C SER A 362 19.50 -17.27 -107.40
N LEU A 363 18.45 -18.05 -107.17
CA LEU A 363 17.87 -18.96 -108.15
C LEU A 363 17.34 -18.21 -109.37
N LYS A 364 16.64 -17.07 -109.19
CA LYS A 364 16.25 -16.20 -110.31
C LYS A 364 17.42 -15.59 -111.08
N LYS A 365 18.56 -15.32 -110.43
CA LYS A 365 19.80 -14.91 -111.13
C LYS A 365 20.36 -16.07 -111.97
N MET A 366 20.39 -17.28 -111.42
CA MET A 366 20.84 -18.49 -112.14
C MET A 366 19.91 -18.85 -113.29
N GLU A 367 18.59 -18.74 -113.13
CA GLU A 367 17.59 -18.88 -114.19
C GLU A 367 17.79 -17.85 -115.32
N LEU A 368 18.12 -16.60 -114.98
CA LEU A 368 18.40 -15.56 -115.97
C LEU A 368 19.71 -15.82 -116.72
N GLN A 369 20.75 -16.29 -116.02
CA GLN A 369 22.01 -16.72 -116.63
C GLN A 369 21.82 -17.95 -117.53
N LEU A 370 20.97 -18.90 -117.14
CA LEU A 370 20.62 -20.07 -117.95
C LEU A 370 19.78 -19.70 -119.17
N LYS A 371 18.90 -18.70 -119.07
CA LYS A 371 18.21 -18.12 -120.24
C LYS A 371 19.19 -17.46 -121.20
N LEU A 372 20.09 -16.60 -120.71
CA LEU A 372 21.14 -15.99 -121.52
C LEU A 372 22.03 -17.05 -122.21
N ALA A 373 22.40 -18.12 -121.49
CA ALA A 373 23.14 -19.25 -122.06
C ALA A 373 22.34 -19.98 -123.16
N ASN A 374 21.04 -20.23 -122.95
CA ASN A 374 20.16 -20.81 -123.96
C ASN A 374 19.98 -19.89 -125.17
N ASP A 375 19.86 -18.57 -124.98
CA ASP A 375 19.76 -17.61 -126.07
C ASP A 375 21.07 -17.59 -126.89
N THR A 376 22.24 -17.72 -126.25
CA THR A 376 23.52 -17.91 -126.97
C THR A 376 23.65 -19.28 -127.66
N LEU A 377 23.01 -20.33 -127.14
CA LEU A 377 22.91 -21.63 -127.80
C LEU A 377 22.04 -21.54 -129.07
N VAL A 378 20.88 -20.86 -128.99
CA VAL A 378 20.02 -20.63 -130.15
C VAL A 378 20.72 -19.76 -131.20
N HIS A 379 21.49 -18.75 -130.78
CA HIS A 379 22.28 -17.94 -131.69
C HIS A 379 23.40 -18.73 -132.39
N THR A 380 24.10 -19.63 -131.68
CA THR A 380 25.12 -20.49 -132.30
C THR A 380 24.51 -21.57 -133.20
N GLN A 381 23.30 -22.06 -132.90
CA GLN A 381 22.53 -22.94 -133.79
C GLN A 381 22.09 -22.21 -135.07
N PHE A 382 21.61 -20.97 -134.98
CA PHE A 382 21.28 -20.14 -136.14
C PHE A 382 22.50 -19.87 -137.04
N LEU A 383 23.67 -19.59 -136.44
CA LEU A 383 24.92 -19.45 -137.19
C LEU A 383 25.33 -20.76 -137.89
N HIS A 384 25.09 -21.92 -137.27
CA HIS A 384 25.34 -23.22 -137.87
C HIS A 384 24.39 -23.50 -139.06
N GLU A 385 23.10 -23.19 -138.95
CA GLU A 385 22.15 -23.31 -140.07
C GLU A 385 22.49 -22.35 -141.22
N LYS A 386 22.92 -21.12 -140.92
CA LYS A 386 23.34 -20.15 -141.94
C LYS A 386 24.54 -20.65 -142.74
N VAL A 387 25.59 -21.15 -142.06
CA VAL A 387 26.78 -21.74 -142.70
C VAL A 387 26.42 -22.99 -143.51
N LYS A 388 25.37 -23.73 -143.14
CA LYS A 388 24.82 -24.85 -143.91
C LYS A 388 24.16 -24.38 -145.21
N SER A 389 23.32 -23.34 -145.13
CA SER A 389 22.63 -22.77 -146.30
C SER A 389 23.55 -22.06 -147.29
N GLU A 390 24.70 -21.58 -146.84
CA GLU A 390 25.73 -20.95 -147.68
C GLU A 390 26.60 -21.99 -148.46
N MET A 391 26.41 -23.30 -148.24
CA MET A 391 27.13 -24.36 -148.95
C MET A 391 26.39 -24.96 -150.17
N ASP A 392 25.06 -24.80 -150.26
CA ASP A 392 24.18 -25.50 -151.22
C ASP A 392 23.76 -24.66 -152.45
N ALA A 393 24.42 -23.54 -152.74
CA ALA A 393 23.97 -22.55 -153.72
C ALA A 393 25.02 -22.09 -154.76
N LEU A 394 25.53 -23.01 -155.59
CA LEU A 394 26.14 -22.71 -156.91
C LEU A 394 25.80 -23.85 -157.92
N PRO A 395 25.32 -23.54 -159.15
CA PRO A 395 24.68 -24.53 -160.04
C PRO A 395 25.60 -25.16 -161.11
N LYS A 396 25.15 -26.27 -161.71
CA LYS A 396 25.67 -26.82 -162.98
C LYS A 396 24.56 -27.35 -163.93
N ASP A 397 24.81 -27.11 -165.20
CA ASP A 397 23.99 -27.13 -166.43
C ASP A 397 23.32 -28.42 -166.99
N ASP A 398 22.42 -28.14 -167.94
CA ASP A 398 22.22 -28.69 -169.31
C ASP A 398 21.50 -30.02 -169.68
N GLY A 399 20.52 -29.85 -170.59
CA GLY A 399 20.39 -30.54 -171.90
C GLY A 399 19.88 -32.00 -171.96
N SER A 400 19.30 -32.50 -173.07
CA SER A 400 18.71 -31.90 -174.29
C SER A 400 17.97 -33.00 -175.12
N ALA A 401 17.29 -32.61 -176.22
CA ALA A 401 16.83 -33.46 -177.36
C ALA A 401 15.60 -34.41 -177.21
N LEU A 402 14.89 -34.80 -178.28
CA LEU A 402 14.42 -34.10 -179.51
C LEU A 402 13.38 -34.99 -180.26
N GLU A 403 12.65 -34.38 -181.20
CA GLU A 403 12.18 -34.96 -182.48
C GLU A 403 10.78 -35.63 -182.68
N ARG A 404 10.21 -35.21 -183.83
CA ARG A 404 9.20 -35.83 -184.71
C ARG A 404 7.71 -35.82 -184.33
N ARG A 405 7.04 -34.80 -184.87
CA ARG A 405 5.90 -35.02 -185.77
C ARG A 405 5.96 -34.12 -187.03
N LYS A 406 6.59 -34.66 -188.07
CA LYS A 406 6.38 -34.33 -189.50
C LYS A 406 5.05 -34.99 -189.96
N GLU A 407 4.44 -34.78 -191.14
CA GLU A 407 4.78 -34.09 -192.40
C GLU A 407 3.48 -33.82 -193.22
N LEU A 408 3.61 -33.25 -194.43
CA LEU A 408 2.58 -32.80 -195.41
C LEU A 408 2.13 -31.32 -195.23
N GLN A 409 2.29 -30.40 -196.18
CA GLN A 409 2.70 -30.43 -197.62
C GLN A 409 3.68 -29.25 -197.89
N LYS A 410 4.69 -29.23 -198.79
CA LYS A 410 5.13 -30.08 -199.93
C LYS A 410 4.13 -30.19 -201.11
N GLU A 411 4.46 -29.82 -202.36
CA GLU A 411 5.69 -29.25 -202.96
C GLU A 411 5.36 -28.75 -204.38
N VAL A 412 6.23 -27.93 -205.00
CA VAL A 412 6.64 -27.93 -206.44
C VAL A 412 7.11 -26.54 -206.93
N GLU A 413 8.44 -26.45 -207.06
CA GLU A 413 9.22 -25.81 -208.13
C GLU A 413 9.09 -24.30 -208.46
N MET A 414 10.22 -23.61 -208.22
CA MET A 414 10.67 -22.58 -209.17
C MET A 414 11.03 -23.22 -210.52
N LEU A 415 10.23 -23.05 -211.56
CA LEU A 415 10.75 -23.01 -212.93
C LEU A 415 10.00 -22.01 -213.84
N LYS A 416 10.82 -21.10 -214.39
CA LYS A 416 10.72 -20.49 -215.74
C LYS A 416 9.55 -19.56 -216.08
N ARG A 417 9.94 -18.29 -216.22
CA ARG A 417 9.72 -17.45 -217.41
C ARG A 417 9.16 -18.20 -218.62
N ASN A 418 8.00 -17.77 -219.14
CA ASN A 418 7.94 -17.14 -220.46
C ASN A 418 6.59 -16.44 -220.75
N LEU A 419 6.63 -15.60 -221.77
CA LEU A 419 5.67 -14.60 -222.21
C LEU A 419 4.89 -15.09 -223.45
N LEU A 420 3.55 -14.92 -223.48
CA LEU A 420 2.64 -14.97 -224.66
C LEU A 420 2.65 -16.31 -225.48
N GLN A 421 1.63 -16.75 -226.21
CA GLN A 421 0.47 -16.08 -226.83
C GLN A 421 -0.60 -17.11 -227.30
N GLN A 422 -1.65 -16.63 -227.98
CA GLN A 422 -2.66 -17.35 -228.80
C GLN A 422 -3.93 -17.83 -228.04
N GLN A 423 -5.13 -17.85 -228.65
CA GLN A 423 -5.44 -18.01 -230.09
C GLN A 423 -6.45 -17.01 -230.73
N THR A 424 -6.09 -16.64 -231.97
CA THR A 424 -6.91 -16.35 -233.17
C THR A 424 -8.09 -15.35 -233.11
N PHE A 425 -7.89 -14.21 -233.78
CA PHE A 425 -8.95 -13.50 -234.49
C PHE A 425 -9.09 -14.03 -235.95
N THR A 426 -10.22 -13.78 -236.58
CA THR A 426 -10.63 -14.29 -237.90
C THR A 426 -9.92 -13.65 -239.09
N MET A 427 -9.78 -14.38 -240.21
CA MET A 427 -9.88 -13.78 -241.54
C MET A 427 -10.22 -14.80 -242.65
N ALA A 428 -11.31 -14.51 -243.37
CA ALA A 428 -11.48 -14.85 -244.77
C ALA A 428 -12.26 -13.68 -245.41
N GLU A 429 -11.53 -12.69 -245.92
CA GLU A 429 -12.12 -11.59 -246.69
C GLU A 429 -12.32 -12.03 -248.14
N ALA A 430 -13.50 -11.71 -248.72
CA ALA A 430 -13.66 -11.50 -250.17
C ALA A 430 -15.05 -10.97 -250.58
N HIS A 431 -16.11 -11.17 -249.78
CA HIS A 431 -17.49 -10.80 -250.20
C HIS A 431 -18.08 -9.56 -249.50
N LYS A 432 -17.24 -8.72 -248.90
CA LYS A 432 -17.57 -7.60 -247.97
C LYS A 432 -18.46 -6.45 -248.49
N VAL A 433 -18.86 -6.43 -249.77
CA VAL A 433 -19.42 -5.27 -250.48
C VAL A 433 -20.59 -4.55 -249.75
N GLU A 434 -21.74 -5.24 -249.64
CA GLU A 434 -23.05 -4.55 -249.68
C GLU A 434 -23.92 -4.63 -248.40
N GLN A 435 -23.59 -5.46 -247.41
CA GLN A 435 -24.45 -5.63 -246.22
C GLN A 435 -24.22 -4.57 -245.11
N CYS A 436 -23.07 -3.90 -245.08
CA CYS A 436 -22.67 -3.05 -243.94
C CYS A 436 -23.46 -1.73 -243.78
N LEU A 437 -24.36 -1.38 -244.70
CA LEU A 437 -25.17 -0.14 -244.60
C LEU A 437 -26.53 -0.32 -243.89
N ALA A 438 -26.91 -1.54 -243.52
CA ALA A 438 -28.20 -1.80 -242.86
C ALA A 438 -28.11 -1.91 -241.32
N GLU A 439 -26.98 -2.36 -240.77
CA GLU A 439 -26.86 -2.68 -239.34
C GLU A 439 -26.62 -1.46 -238.44
N GLU A 440 -26.10 -0.35 -238.99
CA GLU A 440 -25.69 0.83 -238.21
C GLU A 440 -26.88 1.57 -237.57
N GLN A 441 -28.11 1.40 -238.08
CA GLN A 441 -29.30 2.12 -237.58
C GLN A 441 -29.99 1.47 -236.37
N GLU A 442 -29.79 0.18 -236.09
CA GLU A 442 -30.37 -0.47 -234.91
C GLU A 442 -29.56 -0.24 -233.63
N LEU A 443 -28.22 -0.23 -233.74
CA LEU A 443 -27.30 -0.07 -232.59
C LEU A 443 -27.48 1.23 -231.79
N ILE A 444 -28.03 2.28 -232.40
CA ILE A 444 -28.28 3.56 -231.73
C ILE A 444 -29.42 3.45 -230.69
N LYS A 445 -30.41 2.57 -230.90
CA LYS A 445 -31.57 2.44 -230.01
C LYS A 445 -31.23 1.80 -228.66
N ASP A 446 -30.33 0.81 -228.65
CA ASP A 446 -29.99 0.08 -227.42
C ASP A 446 -29.11 0.88 -226.45
N THR A 447 -28.28 1.82 -226.95
CA THR A 447 -27.43 2.65 -226.08
C THR A 447 -28.20 3.59 -225.14
N HIS A 448 -29.47 3.89 -225.44
CA HIS A 448 -30.32 4.70 -224.56
C HIS A 448 -30.86 3.91 -223.36
N ARG A 449 -31.20 2.62 -223.52
CA ARG A 449 -31.80 1.79 -222.45
C ARG A 449 -30.85 1.60 -221.25
N TYR A 450 -29.58 1.27 -221.53
CA TYR A 450 -28.60 1.02 -220.48
C TYR A 450 -28.26 2.23 -219.60
N ARG A 451 -28.57 3.45 -220.03
CA ARG A 451 -28.34 4.66 -219.21
C ARG A 451 -29.35 4.81 -218.07
N GLU A 452 -30.59 4.36 -218.26
CA GLU A 452 -31.63 4.47 -217.25
C GLU A 452 -31.39 3.49 -216.09
N GLU A 453 -31.03 2.23 -216.39
CA GLU A 453 -30.71 1.20 -215.41
C GLU A 453 -29.56 1.60 -214.46
N LEU A 454 -28.53 2.27 -215.00
CA LEU A 454 -27.39 2.74 -214.21
C LEU A 454 -27.82 3.75 -213.13
N THR A 455 -28.75 4.66 -213.43
CA THR A 455 -29.24 5.66 -212.47
C THR A 455 -30.02 5.03 -211.32
N HIS A 456 -30.79 3.97 -211.59
CA HIS A 456 -31.58 3.27 -210.60
C HIS A 456 -30.69 2.52 -209.57
N LEU A 457 -29.60 1.91 -210.04
CA LEU A 457 -28.64 1.22 -209.16
C LEU A 457 -27.92 2.18 -208.20
N ILE A 458 -27.60 3.40 -208.64
CA ILE A 458 -26.94 4.42 -207.80
C ILE A 458 -27.84 4.84 -206.62
N CYS A 459 -29.14 5.04 -206.84
CA CYS A 459 -30.08 5.40 -205.77
C CYS A 459 -30.21 4.30 -204.69
N LEU A 460 -30.24 3.02 -205.08
CA LEU A 460 -30.30 1.91 -204.15
C LEU A 460 -29.04 1.79 -203.26
N ALA A 461 -27.86 2.08 -203.82
CA ALA A 461 -26.62 2.07 -203.08
C ALA A 461 -26.58 3.16 -201.99
N GLN A 462 -27.13 4.35 -202.29
CA GLN A 462 -27.24 5.47 -201.36
C GLN A 462 -28.08 5.11 -200.13
N ILE A 463 -29.31 4.61 -200.34
CA ILE A 463 -30.24 4.22 -199.27
C ILE A 463 -29.61 3.17 -198.33
N LYS A 464 -28.86 2.21 -198.88
CA LYS A 464 -28.16 1.17 -198.09
C LYS A 464 -26.90 1.68 -197.37
N ALA A 465 -26.36 2.83 -197.74
CA ALA A 465 -25.35 3.53 -196.95
C ALA A 465 -25.99 4.23 -195.74
N ASP A 466 -27.07 4.98 -195.96
CA ASP A 466 -27.78 5.73 -194.92
C ASP A 466 -28.35 4.81 -193.82
N GLU A 467 -28.97 3.67 -194.19
CA GLU A 467 -29.41 2.65 -193.23
C GLU A 467 -28.27 2.12 -192.33
N ARG A 468 -27.07 1.96 -192.91
CA ARG A 468 -25.88 1.49 -192.18
C ARG A 468 -25.39 2.56 -191.20
N GLU A 469 -25.35 3.83 -191.63
CA GLU A 469 -24.91 4.92 -190.78
C GLU A 469 -25.89 5.16 -189.62
N GLN A 470 -27.20 5.10 -189.87
CA GLN A 470 -28.20 5.26 -188.83
C GLN A 470 -28.14 4.16 -187.77
N LYS A 471 -27.99 2.89 -188.18
CA LYS A 471 -27.79 1.76 -187.24
C LYS A 471 -26.49 1.89 -186.43
N SER A 472 -25.41 2.38 -187.04
CA SER A 472 -24.15 2.66 -186.33
C SER A 472 -24.33 3.74 -185.25
N ARG A 473 -24.99 4.85 -185.60
CA ARG A 473 -25.29 5.95 -184.66
C ARG A 473 -26.15 5.47 -183.48
N ASP A 474 -27.12 4.58 -183.71
CA ASP A 474 -27.98 4.04 -182.65
C ASP A 474 -27.29 2.98 -181.79
N PHE A 475 -26.39 2.16 -182.36
CA PHE A 475 -25.51 1.27 -181.58
C PHE A 475 -24.62 2.07 -180.61
N VAL A 476 -23.94 3.12 -181.08
CA VAL A 476 -23.07 3.96 -180.24
C VAL A 476 -23.88 4.65 -179.12
N LYS A 477 -25.10 5.13 -179.39
CA LYS A 477 -25.98 5.68 -178.34
C LYS A 477 -26.37 4.63 -177.29
N ALA A 478 -26.65 3.39 -177.71
CA ALA A 478 -26.99 2.29 -176.80
C ALA A 478 -25.78 1.88 -175.94
N GLU A 479 -24.60 1.76 -176.55
CA GLU A 479 -23.34 1.45 -175.86
C GLU A 479 -22.96 2.54 -174.83
N GLN A 480 -23.09 3.82 -175.19
CA GLN A 480 -22.88 4.93 -174.25
C GLN A 480 -23.87 4.89 -173.07
N ARG A 481 -25.15 4.56 -173.32
CA ARG A 481 -26.15 4.38 -172.24
C ARG A 481 -25.80 3.20 -171.32
N TYR A 482 -25.44 2.05 -171.88
CA TYR A 482 -25.01 0.88 -171.11
C TYR A 482 -23.80 1.18 -170.24
N ASN A 483 -22.78 1.86 -170.78
CA ASN A 483 -21.57 2.22 -170.04
C ASN A 483 -21.85 3.21 -168.91
N ARG A 484 -22.76 4.19 -169.09
CA ARG A 484 -23.22 5.08 -168.00
C ARG A 484 -23.92 4.30 -166.90
N ILE A 485 -24.90 3.46 -167.24
CA ILE A 485 -25.62 2.61 -166.25
C ILE A 485 -24.65 1.70 -165.49
N LYS A 486 -23.65 1.12 -166.17
CA LYS A 486 -22.62 0.28 -165.56
C LYS A 486 -21.71 1.06 -164.59
N GLN A 487 -21.41 2.32 -164.89
CA GLN A 487 -20.69 3.23 -163.96
C GLN A 487 -21.56 3.60 -162.76
N GLU A 488 -22.83 3.98 -162.97
CA GLU A 488 -23.77 4.27 -161.88
C GLU A 488 -23.98 3.05 -160.96
N LEU A 489 -24.09 1.85 -161.52
CA LEU A 489 -24.28 0.62 -160.76
C LEU A 489 -23.03 0.26 -159.93
N ARG A 490 -21.82 0.54 -160.43
CA ARG A 490 -20.58 0.49 -159.65
C ARG A 490 -20.58 1.53 -158.52
N GLY A 491 -20.98 2.77 -158.80
CA GLY A 491 -21.09 3.84 -157.80
C GLY A 491 -22.07 3.47 -156.67
N LYS A 492 -23.28 3.03 -157.01
CA LYS A 492 -24.28 2.53 -156.04
C LYS A 492 -23.77 1.31 -155.25
N SER A 493 -23.00 0.41 -155.88
CA SER A 493 -22.41 -0.74 -155.18
C SER A 493 -21.40 -0.32 -154.10
N LEU A 494 -20.56 0.69 -154.39
CA LEU A 494 -19.62 1.25 -153.42
C LEU A 494 -20.34 1.91 -152.24
N VAL A 495 -21.38 2.71 -152.51
CA VAL A 495 -22.22 3.34 -151.46
C VAL A 495 -22.90 2.28 -150.57
N ILE A 496 -23.41 1.19 -151.15
CA ILE A 496 -23.97 0.07 -150.38
C ILE A 496 -22.91 -0.62 -149.51
N GLN A 497 -21.67 -0.76 -150.02
CA GLN A 497 -20.56 -1.34 -149.24
C GLN A 497 -20.16 -0.42 -148.07
N GLU A 498 -20.11 0.89 -148.29
CA GLU A 498 -19.83 1.88 -147.25
C GLU A 498 -20.90 1.91 -146.17
N HIS A 499 -22.20 1.95 -146.53
CA HIS A 499 -23.29 1.86 -145.55
C HIS A 499 -23.32 0.52 -144.81
N LYS A 500 -22.98 -0.61 -145.46
CA LYS A 500 -22.81 -1.91 -144.76
C LYS A 500 -21.68 -1.84 -143.72
N LYS A 501 -20.55 -1.21 -144.06
CA LYS A 501 -19.44 -1.00 -143.13
C LYS A 501 -19.84 -0.11 -141.96
N GLN A 502 -20.49 1.03 -142.23
CA GLN A 502 -21.03 1.93 -141.20
C GLN A 502 -22.01 1.20 -140.26
N ASN A 503 -22.89 0.35 -140.80
CA ASN A 503 -23.82 -0.42 -139.99
C ASN A 503 -23.09 -1.48 -139.12
N GLN A 504 -22.05 -2.14 -139.63
CA GLN A 504 -21.20 -3.02 -138.82
C GLN A 504 -20.43 -2.25 -137.73
N GLU A 505 -19.94 -1.05 -138.02
CA GLU A 505 -19.30 -0.16 -137.03
C GLU A 505 -20.30 0.31 -135.95
N VAL A 506 -21.55 0.60 -136.30
CA VAL A 506 -22.62 0.93 -135.33
C VAL A 506 -23.00 -0.30 -134.50
N GLN A 507 -23.16 -1.48 -135.11
CA GLN A 507 -23.52 -2.72 -134.40
C GLN A 507 -22.42 -3.17 -133.44
N THR A 508 -21.14 -3.04 -133.81
CA THR A 508 -20.01 -3.32 -132.92
C THR A 508 -19.93 -2.30 -131.78
N ARG A 509 -20.17 -1.01 -132.03
CA ARG A 509 -20.31 0.00 -130.96
C ARG A 509 -21.46 -0.33 -130.00
N LEU A 510 -22.65 -0.67 -130.51
CA LEU A 510 -23.79 -1.09 -129.68
C LEU A 510 -23.47 -2.30 -128.81
N ASN A 511 -22.80 -3.32 -129.36
CA ASN A 511 -22.36 -4.49 -128.59
C ASN A 511 -21.33 -4.14 -127.50
N ILE A 512 -20.45 -3.15 -127.74
CA ILE A 512 -19.52 -2.64 -126.72
C ILE A 512 -20.29 -1.88 -125.63
N PHE A 513 -21.23 -1.02 -125.99
CA PHE A 513 -22.08 -0.30 -125.03
C PHE A 513 -22.95 -1.24 -124.19
N ALA A 514 -23.52 -2.29 -124.78
CA ALA A 514 -24.29 -3.31 -124.05
C ALA A 514 -23.41 -4.02 -123.00
N LYS A 515 -22.22 -4.49 -123.39
CA LYS A 515 -21.25 -5.09 -122.46
C LYS A 515 -20.82 -4.12 -121.35
N MET A 516 -20.61 -2.85 -121.67
CA MET A 516 -20.26 -1.82 -120.69
C MET A 516 -21.42 -1.52 -119.73
N TYR A 517 -22.66 -1.50 -120.22
CA TYR A 517 -23.86 -1.39 -119.40
C TYR A 517 -24.01 -2.58 -118.45
N ASP A 518 -23.81 -3.82 -118.93
CA ASP A 518 -23.85 -5.02 -118.09
C ASP A 518 -22.75 -5.01 -117.03
N PHE A 519 -21.54 -4.54 -117.37
CA PHE A 519 -20.47 -4.34 -116.39
C PHE A 519 -20.85 -3.30 -115.32
N ILE A 520 -21.36 -2.13 -115.72
CA ILE A 520 -21.82 -1.08 -114.80
C ILE A 520 -22.99 -1.57 -113.92
N LYS A 521 -23.91 -2.36 -114.49
CA LYS A 521 -25.03 -2.98 -113.76
C LYS A 521 -24.54 -4.00 -112.74
N ASN A 522 -23.55 -4.82 -113.09
CA ASN A 522 -22.94 -5.79 -112.18
C ASN A 522 -22.16 -5.11 -111.06
N GLU A 523 -21.35 -4.09 -111.36
CA GLU A 523 -20.66 -3.30 -110.33
C GLU A 523 -21.66 -2.50 -109.47
N ARG A 524 -22.74 -1.94 -110.02
CA ARG A 524 -23.84 -1.36 -109.23
C ARG A 524 -24.45 -2.38 -108.28
N ASN A 525 -24.79 -3.57 -108.75
CA ASN A 525 -25.38 -4.63 -107.92
C ASN A 525 -24.43 -5.08 -106.80
N LYS A 526 -23.13 -5.19 -107.12
CA LYS A 526 -22.06 -5.49 -106.15
C LYS A 526 -21.90 -4.38 -105.12
N CYS A 527 -21.92 -3.11 -105.53
CA CYS A 527 -21.93 -1.96 -104.61
C CYS A 527 -23.17 -1.94 -103.72
N VAL A 528 -24.37 -2.22 -104.25
CA VAL A 528 -25.61 -2.32 -103.46
C VAL A 528 -25.52 -3.47 -102.45
N PHE A 529 -25.02 -4.64 -102.85
CA PHE A 529 -24.79 -5.78 -101.95
C PHE A 529 -23.76 -5.44 -100.85
N LEU A 530 -22.67 -4.75 -101.19
CA LEU A 530 -21.67 -4.29 -100.22
C LEU A 530 -22.26 -3.25 -99.25
N ILE A 531 -23.08 -2.31 -99.72
CA ILE A 531 -23.80 -1.33 -98.89
C ILE A 531 -24.78 -2.04 -97.96
N GLN A 532 -25.56 -3.00 -98.45
CA GLN A 532 -26.49 -3.79 -97.64
C GLN A 532 -25.74 -4.59 -96.56
N THR A 533 -24.65 -5.27 -96.95
CA THR A 533 -23.80 -6.04 -96.02
C THR A 533 -23.15 -5.14 -94.98
N ALA A 534 -22.67 -3.95 -95.36
CA ALA A 534 -22.10 -2.96 -94.45
C ALA A 534 -23.16 -2.38 -93.50
N SER A 535 -24.36 -2.10 -94.00
CA SER A 535 -25.50 -1.62 -93.20
C SER A 535 -25.96 -2.66 -92.18
N GLN A 536 -26.05 -3.94 -92.58
CA GLN A 536 -26.37 -5.05 -91.69
C GLN A 536 -25.28 -5.20 -90.61
N ARG A 537 -24.00 -5.27 -90.99
CA ARG A 537 -22.89 -5.32 -90.01
C ARG A 537 -22.89 -4.11 -89.08
N ALA A 538 -23.24 -2.92 -89.57
CA ALA A 538 -23.37 -1.72 -88.74
C ALA A 538 -24.60 -1.77 -87.81
N ALA A 539 -25.66 -2.51 -88.14
CA ALA A 539 -26.77 -2.80 -87.22
C ALA A 539 -26.35 -3.80 -86.14
N GLU A 540 -25.78 -4.95 -86.54
CA GLU A 540 -25.26 -5.97 -85.62
C GLU A 540 -24.22 -5.40 -84.64
N MET A 541 -23.34 -4.52 -85.10
CA MET A 541 -22.37 -3.85 -84.23
C MET A 541 -23.01 -2.80 -83.31
N ARG A 542 -24.08 -2.12 -83.71
CA ARG A 542 -24.85 -1.23 -82.82
C ARG A 542 -25.60 -2.02 -81.74
N GLU A 543 -26.13 -3.19 -82.06
CA GLU A 543 -26.75 -4.08 -81.08
C GLU A 543 -25.73 -4.63 -80.09
N LYS A 544 -24.55 -5.06 -80.57
CA LYS A 544 -23.42 -5.45 -79.71
C LYS A 544 -22.97 -4.31 -78.80
N LEU A 545 -22.88 -3.08 -79.31
CA LEU A 545 -22.55 -1.90 -78.50
C LEU A 545 -23.59 -1.67 -77.40
N LYS A 546 -24.89 -1.74 -77.70
CA LYS A 546 -25.95 -1.63 -76.68
C LYS A 546 -25.89 -2.72 -75.61
N ILE A 547 -25.56 -3.96 -76.00
CA ILE A 547 -25.38 -5.07 -75.04
C ILE A 547 -24.19 -4.78 -74.13
N LEU A 548 -23.07 -4.32 -74.68
CA LEU A 548 -21.87 -3.95 -73.91
C LEU A 548 -22.10 -2.71 -73.04
N GLU A 549 -22.88 -1.72 -73.49
CA GLU A 549 -23.30 -0.56 -72.69
C GLU A 549 -24.11 -1.01 -71.47
N ASN A 550 -25.12 -1.86 -71.67
CA ASN A 550 -25.91 -2.45 -70.59
C ASN A 550 -25.03 -3.29 -69.63
N GLU A 551 -24.09 -4.07 -70.16
CA GLU A 551 -23.15 -4.86 -69.34
C GLU A 551 -22.24 -3.95 -68.51
N VAL A 552 -21.74 -2.85 -69.09
CA VAL A 552 -20.97 -1.83 -68.36
C VAL A 552 -21.81 -1.14 -67.27
N GLU A 553 -23.10 -0.87 -67.50
CA GLU A 553 -24.00 -0.32 -66.48
C GLU A 553 -24.28 -1.33 -65.34
N ILE A 554 -24.50 -2.60 -65.67
CA ILE A 554 -24.65 -3.69 -64.70
C ILE A 554 -23.35 -3.85 -63.88
N LEU A 555 -22.18 -3.80 -64.52
CA LEU A 555 -20.89 -3.87 -63.82
C LEU A 555 -20.63 -2.64 -62.94
N ARG A 556 -21.00 -1.43 -63.39
CA ARG A 556 -20.92 -0.20 -62.59
C ARG A 556 -21.83 -0.25 -61.36
N THR A 557 -23.09 -0.63 -61.52
CA THR A 557 -24.04 -0.75 -60.41
C THR A 557 -23.61 -1.85 -59.41
N ASN A 558 -23.10 -2.98 -59.92
CA ASN A 558 -22.50 -4.02 -59.08
C ASN A 558 -21.25 -3.55 -58.34
N ALA A 559 -20.37 -2.77 -58.98
CA ALA A 559 -19.19 -2.19 -58.34
C ALA A 559 -19.58 -1.22 -57.21
N VAL A 560 -20.51 -0.30 -57.45
CA VAL A 560 -21.05 0.63 -56.44
C VAL A 560 -21.71 -0.12 -55.27
N ASN A 561 -22.47 -1.19 -55.56
CA ASN A 561 -23.07 -2.04 -54.52
C ASN A 561 -22.02 -2.77 -53.68
N LYS A 562 -20.98 -3.33 -54.32
CA LYS A 562 -19.83 -3.96 -53.63
C LYS A 562 -19.06 -2.95 -52.78
N GLU A 563 -18.85 -1.73 -53.28
CA GLU A 563 -18.19 -0.65 -52.55
C GLU A 563 -18.99 -0.19 -51.33
N ARG A 564 -20.32 -0.01 -51.48
CA ARG A 564 -21.23 0.29 -50.35
C ARG A 564 -21.22 -0.82 -49.30
N LEU A 565 -21.19 -2.10 -49.71
CA LEU A 565 -21.07 -3.23 -48.78
C LEU A 565 -19.71 -3.26 -48.08
N LEU A 566 -18.62 -2.99 -48.80
CA LEU A 566 -17.27 -2.88 -48.24
C LEU A 566 -17.17 -1.72 -47.24
N GLN A 567 -17.75 -0.57 -47.54
CA GLN A 567 -17.78 0.58 -46.64
C GLN A 567 -18.61 0.27 -45.36
N LYS A 568 -19.76 -0.40 -45.50
CA LYS A 568 -20.55 -0.89 -44.36
C LYS A 568 -19.77 -1.89 -43.51
N SER A 569 -18.97 -2.76 -44.14
CA SER A 569 -18.08 -3.70 -43.43
C SER A 569 -16.95 -2.96 -42.70
N LYS A 570 -16.26 -2.02 -43.36
CA LYS A 570 -15.21 -1.19 -42.74
C LYS A 570 -15.73 -0.41 -41.53
N LEU A 571 -16.92 0.19 -41.61
CA LEU A 571 -17.56 0.89 -40.49
C LEU A 571 -17.91 -0.06 -39.33
N LYS A 572 -18.42 -1.25 -39.62
CA LYS A 572 -18.64 -2.29 -38.59
C LYS A 572 -17.33 -2.68 -37.90
N HIS A 573 -16.26 -2.95 -38.67
CA HIS A 573 -14.96 -3.31 -38.11
C HIS A 573 -14.35 -2.17 -37.27
N LEU A 574 -14.46 -0.92 -37.71
CA LEU A 574 -14.02 0.24 -36.93
C LEU A 574 -14.80 0.34 -35.61
N HIS A 575 -16.13 0.21 -35.66
CA HIS A 575 -16.97 0.23 -34.47
C HIS A 575 -16.61 -0.92 -33.50
N SER A 576 -16.44 -2.15 -34.00
CA SER A 576 -15.97 -3.29 -33.20
C SER A 576 -14.57 -3.09 -32.62
N HIS A 577 -13.69 -2.34 -33.29
CA HIS A 577 -12.38 -1.96 -32.72
C HIS A 577 -12.56 -0.97 -31.57
N THR A 578 -13.33 0.10 -31.77
CA THR A 578 -13.59 1.09 -30.72
C THR A 578 -14.26 0.49 -29.49
N LEU A 579 -15.21 -0.45 -29.68
CA LEU A 579 -15.87 -1.17 -28.59
C LEU A 579 -14.92 -2.14 -27.88
N ARG A 580 -14.02 -2.81 -28.63
CA ARG A 580 -13.01 -3.69 -28.02
C ARG A 580 -12.03 -2.89 -27.16
N ASP A 581 -11.63 -1.71 -27.59
CA ASP A 581 -10.69 -0.87 -26.84
C ASP A 581 -11.37 -0.21 -25.63
N SER A 582 -12.64 0.20 -25.74
CA SER A 582 -13.39 0.65 -24.55
C SER A 582 -13.54 -0.48 -23.53
N LEU A 583 -13.92 -1.68 -23.95
CA LEU A 583 -14.01 -2.86 -23.07
C LEU A 583 -12.65 -3.23 -22.47
N ARG A 584 -11.54 -3.13 -23.21
CA ARG A 584 -10.18 -3.34 -22.67
C ARG A 584 -9.81 -2.29 -21.63
N ASN A 585 -10.16 -1.03 -21.85
CA ASN A 585 -9.96 0.03 -20.87
C ASN A 585 -10.78 -0.22 -19.60
N ASP A 586 -12.05 -0.63 -19.73
CA ASP A 586 -12.90 -0.93 -18.58
C ASP A 586 -12.45 -2.18 -17.82
N ILE A 587 -12.03 -3.25 -18.51
CA ILE A 587 -11.36 -4.40 -17.90
C ILE A 587 -10.10 -3.96 -17.14
N SER A 588 -9.31 -3.05 -17.71
CA SER A 588 -8.09 -2.55 -17.07
C SER A 588 -8.38 -1.73 -15.80
N LYS A 589 -9.42 -0.89 -15.81
CA LYS A 589 -9.92 -0.18 -14.61
C LYS A 589 -10.38 -1.17 -13.53
N VAL A 590 -11.17 -2.18 -13.90
CA VAL A 590 -11.67 -3.20 -12.97
C VAL A 590 -10.51 -4.02 -12.38
N ASN A 591 -9.52 -4.40 -13.19
CA ASN A 591 -8.32 -5.08 -12.72
C ASN A 591 -7.50 -4.22 -11.73
N TRP A 592 -7.39 -2.92 -11.98
CA TRP A 592 -6.70 -1.98 -11.10
C TRP A 592 -7.42 -1.83 -9.75
N VAL A 593 -8.75 -1.66 -9.75
CA VAL A 593 -9.56 -1.67 -8.52
C VAL A 593 -9.48 -3.01 -7.80
N GLN A 594 -9.43 -4.14 -8.53
CA GLN A 594 -9.24 -5.46 -7.92
C GLN A 594 -7.86 -5.60 -7.27
N PHE A 595 -6.82 -4.98 -7.84
CA PHE A 595 -5.47 -4.93 -7.25
C PHE A 595 -5.46 -4.10 -5.97
N GLU A 596 -5.99 -2.88 -5.97
CA GLU A 596 -6.13 -2.08 -4.74
C GLU A 596 -6.90 -2.81 -3.63
N MET A 597 -8.00 -3.50 -3.98
CA MET A 597 -8.81 -4.26 -3.03
C MET A 597 -8.12 -5.54 -2.52
N LYS A 598 -7.09 -6.04 -3.21
CA LYS A 598 -6.21 -7.10 -2.70
C LYS A 598 -5.17 -6.50 -1.75
N ASP A 599 -4.53 -5.40 -2.10
CA ASP A 599 -3.54 -4.74 -1.25
C ASP A 599 -4.16 -4.29 0.09
N LYS A 600 -5.32 -3.62 0.05
CA LYS A 600 -6.11 -3.25 1.24
C LYS A 600 -6.50 -4.47 2.09
N ARG A 601 -6.71 -5.64 1.48
CA ARG A 601 -7.01 -6.90 2.19
C ARG A 601 -5.77 -7.50 2.86
N GLU A 602 -4.62 -7.48 2.20
CA GLU A 602 -3.35 -7.95 2.81
C GLU A 602 -2.89 -7.01 3.94
N GLU A 603 -3.10 -5.70 3.80
CA GLU A 603 -2.90 -4.73 4.87
C GLU A 603 -3.83 -4.99 6.07
N GLN A 604 -5.13 -5.20 5.82
CA GLN A 604 -6.09 -5.58 6.87
C GLN A 604 -5.71 -6.89 7.56
N LYS A 605 -5.26 -7.91 6.82
CA LYS A 605 -4.72 -9.16 7.40
C LYS A 605 -3.50 -8.91 8.28
N LEU A 606 -2.55 -8.09 7.85
CA LEU A 606 -1.38 -7.71 8.65
C LEU A 606 -1.79 -6.99 9.94
N ASN A 607 -2.76 -6.08 9.87
CA ASN A 607 -3.27 -5.37 11.04
C ASN A 607 -4.07 -6.28 11.99
N ILE A 608 -4.86 -7.22 11.45
CA ILE A 608 -5.48 -8.30 12.25
C ILE A 608 -4.39 -9.13 12.94
N GLY A 609 -3.33 -9.53 12.24
CA GLY A 609 -2.21 -10.27 12.83
C GLY A 609 -1.53 -9.53 13.99
N LYS A 610 -1.28 -8.22 13.84
CA LYS A 610 -0.75 -7.35 14.92
C LYS A 610 -1.71 -7.28 16.10
N LEU A 611 -3.01 -7.06 15.86
CA LEU A 611 -4.05 -7.02 16.90
C LEU A 611 -4.15 -8.35 17.65
N THR A 612 -4.15 -9.48 16.94
CA THR A 612 -4.14 -10.82 17.53
C THR A 612 -2.90 -11.03 18.39
N HIS A 613 -1.71 -10.60 17.96
CA HIS A 613 -0.50 -10.70 18.76
C HIS A 613 -0.58 -9.86 20.05
N MET A 614 -1.12 -8.63 19.98
CA MET A 614 -1.34 -7.78 21.17
C MET A 614 -2.39 -8.37 22.12
N ILE A 615 -3.48 -8.97 21.60
CA ILE A 615 -4.49 -9.67 22.40
C ILE A 615 -3.85 -10.85 23.13
N ASN A 616 -3.11 -11.72 22.42
CA ASN A 616 -2.43 -12.86 23.03
C ASN A 616 -1.46 -12.41 24.15
N HIS A 617 -0.69 -11.33 23.92
CA HIS A 617 0.21 -10.79 24.93
C HIS A 617 -0.54 -10.22 26.16
N ALA A 618 -1.68 -9.55 25.94
CA ALA A 618 -2.54 -9.07 27.02
C ALA A 618 -3.18 -10.24 27.80
N GLU A 619 -3.59 -11.31 27.13
CA GLU A 619 -4.11 -12.53 27.75
C GLU A 619 -3.02 -13.24 28.59
N GLU A 620 -1.79 -13.37 28.07
CA GLU A 620 -0.65 -13.87 28.83
C GLU A 620 -0.37 -13.01 30.08
N ALA A 621 -0.39 -11.68 29.95
CA ALA A 621 -0.21 -10.76 31.07
C ALA A 621 -1.34 -10.89 32.12
N LEU A 622 -2.59 -11.07 31.69
CA LEU A 622 -3.74 -11.33 32.57
C LEU A 622 -3.61 -12.67 33.30
N VAL A 623 -3.14 -13.73 32.62
CA VAL A 623 -2.87 -15.04 33.26
C VAL A 623 -1.74 -14.93 34.28
N GLN A 624 -0.67 -14.20 33.97
CA GLN A 624 0.42 -13.94 34.94
C GLN A 624 -0.09 -13.12 36.14
N LEU A 625 -0.95 -12.12 35.92
CA LEU A 625 -1.53 -11.31 36.99
C LEU A 625 -2.46 -12.13 37.89
N ARG A 626 -3.29 -13.03 37.32
CA ARG A 626 -4.10 -13.98 38.09
C ARG A 626 -3.26 -14.88 38.98
N LYS A 627 -2.19 -15.48 38.45
CA LYS A 627 -1.25 -16.31 39.24
C LYS A 627 -0.59 -15.53 40.37
N LYS A 628 -0.20 -14.27 40.14
CA LYS A 628 0.33 -13.37 41.19
C LYS A 628 -0.71 -13.08 42.27
N TYR A 629 -1.97 -12.83 41.87
CA TYR A 629 -3.06 -12.59 42.80
C TYR A 629 -3.42 -13.83 43.62
N GLU A 630 -3.50 -15.01 42.99
CA GLU A 630 -3.72 -16.31 43.65
C GLU A 630 -2.61 -16.59 44.68
N SER A 631 -1.34 -16.38 44.32
CA SER A 631 -0.22 -16.49 45.26
C SER A 631 -0.29 -15.49 46.41
N ALA A 632 -0.67 -14.24 46.15
CA ALA A 632 -0.84 -13.23 47.21
C ALA A 632 -2.00 -13.58 48.16
N VAL A 633 -3.12 -14.11 47.65
CA VAL A 633 -4.24 -14.61 48.45
C VAL A 633 -3.83 -15.82 49.27
N GLN A 634 -3.07 -16.77 48.69
CA GLN A 634 -2.54 -17.92 49.41
C GLN A 634 -1.63 -17.48 50.56
N ASN A 635 -0.61 -16.65 50.27
CA ASN A 635 0.30 -16.12 51.29
C ASN A 635 -0.45 -15.38 52.42
N ARG A 636 -1.51 -14.62 52.09
CA ARG A 636 -2.37 -13.95 53.08
C ARG A 636 -3.14 -14.97 53.93
N ASN A 637 -3.68 -16.02 53.33
CA ASN A 637 -4.42 -17.06 54.04
C ASN A 637 -3.47 -17.87 54.95
N ASP A 638 -2.30 -18.27 54.46
CA ASP A 638 -1.26 -18.97 55.23
C ASP A 638 -0.80 -18.11 56.42
N ARG A 639 -0.63 -16.80 56.21
CA ARG A 639 -0.31 -15.86 57.30
C ARG A 639 -1.46 -15.67 58.28
N GLY A 640 -2.71 -15.78 57.82
CA GLY A 640 -3.91 -15.79 58.67
C GLY A 640 -3.96 -17.04 59.57
N VAL A 641 -3.64 -18.22 59.01
CA VAL A 641 -3.52 -19.46 59.80
C VAL A 641 -2.43 -19.33 60.86
N GLN A 642 -1.23 -18.86 60.49
CA GLN A 642 -0.14 -18.61 61.46
C GLN A 642 -0.48 -17.59 62.55
N LEU A 643 -1.40 -16.66 62.29
CA LEU A 643 -1.87 -15.69 63.28
C LEU A 643 -2.83 -16.37 64.26
N ILE A 644 -3.79 -17.16 63.75
CA ILE A 644 -4.72 -17.95 64.57
C ILE A 644 -3.96 -18.95 65.45
N GLU A 645 -3.00 -19.69 64.90
CA GLU A 645 -2.13 -20.60 65.66
C GLU A 645 -1.42 -19.87 66.81
N ARG A 646 -0.96 -18.63 66.60
CA ARG A 646 -0.34 -17.82 67.67
C ARG A 646 -1.33 -17.24 68.66
N GLU A 647 -2.54 -16.89 68.23
CA GLU A 647 -3.61 -16.48 69.15
C GLU A 647 -4.02 -17.66 70.04
N GLU A 648 -4.10 -18.88 69.49
CA GLU A 648 -4.32 -20.11 70.24
C GLU A 648 -3.18 -20.40 71.24
N GLU A 649 -1.90 -20.28 70.81
CA GLU A 649 -0.74 -20.36 71.72
C GLU A 649 -0.85 -19.36 72.89
N VAL A 650 -1.20 -18.10 72.60
CA VAL A 650 -1.38 -17.04 73.60
C VAL A 650 -2.55 -17.34 74.55
N CYS A 651 -3.69 -17.84 74.05
CA CYS A 651 -4.80 -18.29 74.89
C CYS A 651 -4.36 -19.42 75.84
N ILE A 652 -3.64 -20.43 75.33
CA ILE A 652 -3.08 -21.52 76.14
C ILE A 652 -2.11 -20.99 77.20
N PHE A 653 -1.32 -19.95 76.90
CA PHE A 653 -0.45 -19.32 77.90
C PHE A 653 -1.25 -18.56 78.96
N TYR A 654 -2.31 -17.83 78.61
CA TYR A 654 -3.19 -17.19 79.59
C TYR A 654 -3.88 -18.21 80.50
N GLU A 655 -4.37 -19.32 79.98
CA GLU A 655 -4.94 -20.41 80.80
C GLU A 655 -3.89 -21.00 81.75
N LYS A 656 -2.67 -21.26 81.27
CA LYS A 656 -1.56 -21.74 82.11
C LYS A 656 -1.19 -20.75 83.22
N VAL A 657 -1.13 -19.45 82.92
CA VAL A 657 -0.88 -18.40 83.93
C VAL A 657 -2.01 -18.35 84.96
N ASN A 658 -3.28 -18.40 84.53
CA ASN A 658 -4.42 -18.43 85.44
C ASN A 658 -4.40 -19.66 86.37
N ILE A 659 -4.07 -20.84 85.84
CA ILE A 659 -3.90 -22.07 86.63
C ILE A 659 -2.74 -21.88 87.63
N GLN A 660 -1.58 -21.38 87.19
CA GLN A 660 -0.44 -21.11 88.08
C GLN A 660 -0.78 -20.08 89.17
N GLU A 661 -1.48 -19.00 88.85
CA GLU A 661 -1.97 -18.02 89.84
C GLU A 661 -2.89 -18.67 90.88
N SER A 662 -3.84 -19.50 90.44
CA SER A 662 -4.73 -20.22 91.38
C SER A 662 -3.96 -21.18 92.29
N LEU A 663 -2.96 -21.89 91.76
CA LEU A 663 -2.07 -22.75 92.55
C LEU A 663 -1.24 -21.92 93.56
N ILE A 664 -0.70 -20.77 93.15
CA ILE A 664 0.03 -19.86 94.05
C ILE A 664 -0.88 -19.29 95.14
N ARG A 665 -2.12 -18.91 94.81
CA ARG A 665 -3.10 -18.42 95.80
C ARG A 665 -3.45 -19.51 96.81
N ASN A 666 -3.70 -20.75 96.35
CA ASN A 666 -3.96 -21.88 97.24
C ASN A 666 -2.75 -22.19 98.12
N GLY A 667 -1.55 -22.24 97.55
CA GLY A 667 -0.31 -22.45 98.32
C GLY A 667 -0.04 -21.34 99.34
N ASN A 668 -0.34 -20.08 99.02
CA ASN A 668 -0.26 -18.98 99.98
C ASN A 668 -1.27 -19.11 101.12
N MET A 669 -2.49 -19.61 100.85
CA MET A 669 -3.47 -19.90 101.90
C MET A 669 -3.04 -21.06 102.80
N GLU A 670 -2.44 -22.12 102.23
CA GLU A 670 -1.87 -23.23 103.00
C GLU A 670 -0.68 -22.76 103.87
N ILE A 671 0.20 -21.90 103.33
CA ILE A 671 1.28 -21.27 104.10
C ILE A 671 0.73 -20.41 105.24
N GLN A 672 -0.29 -19.59 104.99
CA GLN A 672 -0.93 -18.78 106.04
C GLN A 672 -1.54 -19.65 107.14
N ALA A 673 -2.24 -20.73 106.80
CA ALA A 673 -2.76 -21.68 107.78
C ALA A 673 -1.63 -22.32 108.62
N MET A 674 -0.52 -22.70 107.99
CA MET A 674 0.66 -23.22 108.70
C MET A 674 1.33 -22.16 109.59
N GLU A 675 1.38 -20.89 109.17
CA GLU A 675 1.88 -19.78 109.98
C GLU A 675 0.98 -19.51 111.20
N GLU A 676 -0.34 -19.58 111.03
CA GLU A 676 -1.33 -19.51 112.11
C GLU A 676 -1.17 -20.68 113.10
N GLU A 677 -1.03 -21.91 112.61
CA GLU A 677 -0.72 -23.09 113.45
C GLU A 677 0.59 -22.92 114.23
N ILE A 678 1.65 -22.43 113.57
CA ILE A 678 2.94 -22.14 114.23
C ILE A 678 2.78 -21.05 115.29
N CYS A 679 2.01 -19.99 115.06
CA CYS A 679 1.72 -18.96 116.05
C CYS A 679 0.90 -19.50 117.22
N PHE A 680 -0.10 -20.34 116.97
CA PHE A 680 -0.88 -21.03 118.00
C PHE A 680 -0.02 -21.95 118.85
N LEU A 681 0.85 -22.76 118.24
CA LEU A 681 1.81 -23.62 118.94
C LEU A 681 2.82 -22.79 119.77
N LYS A 682 3.33 -21.68 119.23
CA LYS A 682 4.18 -20.74 120.01
C LYS A 682 3.45 -20.15 121.21
N MET A 683 2.16 -19.81 121.06
CA MET A 683 1.33 -19.32 122.16
C MET A 683 1.14 -20.40 123.24
N LEU A 684 0.82 -21.64 122.85
CA LEU A 684 0.74 -22.79 123.77
C LEU A 684 2.08 -23.01 124.52
N ILE A 685 3.21 -23.00 123.81
CA ILE A 685 4.54 -23.11 124.44
C ILE A 685 4.79 -21.99 125.46
N SER A 686 4.36 -20.76 125.16
CA SER A 686 4.50 -19.62 126.08
C SER A 686 3.60 -19.74 127.33
N GLU A 687 2.39 -20.29 127.18
CA GLU A 687 1.46 -20.54 128.28
C GLU A 687 1.97 -21.69 129.17
N GLU A 688 2.43 -22.80 128.59
CA GLU A 688 3.07 -23.89 129.33
C GLU A 688 4.33 -23.41 130.08
N ALA A 689 5.16 -22.58 129.45
CA ALA A 689 6.30 -21.96 130.12
C ALA A 689 5.87 -21.07 131.32
N ARG A 690 4.78 -20.30 131.17
CA ARG A 690 4.20 -19.49 132.25
C ARG A 690 3.66 -20.37 133.39
N GLN A 691 3.01 -21.49 133.07
CA GLN A 691 2.54 -22.46 134.07
C GLN A 691 3.70 -23.11 134.82
N LEU A 692 4.77 -23.50 134.11
CA LEU A 692 6.01 -24.00 134.73
C LEU A 692 6.66 -22.95 135.64
N GLU A 693 6.66 -21.67 135.28
CA GLU A 693 7.13 -20.60 136.16
C GLU A 693 6.27 -20.43 137.42
N LEU A 694 4.94 -20.49 137.29
CA LEU A 694 4.02 -20.42 138.43
C LEU A 694 4.23 -21.61 139.37
N LEU A 695 4.36 -22.82 138.83
CA LEU A 695 4.67 -24.02 139.61
C LEU A 695 6.04 -23.91 140.31
N ARG A 696 7.06 -23.35 139.65
CA ARG A 696 8.37 -23.05 140.27
C ARG A 696 8.25 -22.01 141.38
N LYS A 697 7.43 -20.96 141.22
CA LYS A 697 7.15 -19.94 142.24
C LYS A 697 6.36 -20.48 143.43
N ASN A 698 5.54 -21.52 143.24
CA ASN A 698 4.80 -22.21 144.30
C ASN A 698 5.59 -23.35 144.99
N LEU A 699 6.76 -23.73 144.45
CA LEU A 699 7.61 -24.76 145.07
C LEU A 699 8.13 -24.40 146.47
N PRO A 700 8.51 -23.13 146.79
CA PRO A 700 8.95 -22.75 148.13
C PRO A 700 7.85 -22.81 149.18
N SER A 701 6.61 -22.43 148.83
CA SER A 701 5.47 -22.54 149.74
C SER A 701 5.08 -24.00 149.98
N LYS A 702 5.13 -24.86 148.96
CA LYS A 702 5.03 -26.32 149.15
C LYS A 702 6.10 -26.85 150.10
N ARG A 703 7.37 -26.43 149.93
CA ARG A 703 8.48 -26.78 150.84
C ARG A 703 8.40 -26.16 152.22
N ALA A 704 7.59 -25.12 152.42
CA ALA A 704 7.29 -24.55 153.75
C ALA A 704 6.21 -25.40 154.42
N LEU A 705 5.10 -25.66 153.72
CA LEU A 705 4.03 -26.56 154.15
C LEU A 705 4.54 -27.98 154.45
N GLU A 706 5.47 -28.53 153.66
CA GLU A 706 6.13 -29.82 153.94
C GLU A 706 6.92 -29.79 155.26
N ARG A 707 7.58 -28.66 155.59
CA ARG A 707 8.26 -28.48 156.88
C ARG A 707 7.27 -28.29 158.03
N GLU A 708 6.18 -27.56 157.81
CA GLU A 708 5.08 -27.41 158.76
C GLU A 708 4.41 -28.76 159.05
N VAL A 709 4.17 -29.59 158.02
CA VAL A 709 3.67 -30.97 158.16
C VAL A 709 4.64 -31.82 158.97
N VAL A 710 5.96 -31.71 158.78
CA VAL A 710 6.93 -32.41 159.64
C VAL A 710 6.85 -31.92 161.10
N THR A 711 6.73 -30.61 161.35
CA THR A 711 6.56 -30.09 162.72
C THR A 711 5.23 -30.51 163.34
N LEU A 712 4.15 -30.55 162.54
CA LEU A 712 2.84 -31.03 162.97
C LEU A 712 2.82 -32.54 163.16
N GLN A 713 3.65 -33.32 162.45
CA GLN A 713 3.83 -34.75 162.70
C GLN A 713 4.61 -35.01 163.99
N ILE A 714 5.58 -34.16 164.34
CA ILE A 714 6.25 -34.21 165.64
C ILE A 714 5.25 -33.87 166.76
N GLN A 715 4.52 -32.75 166.64
CA GLN A 715 3.46 -32.39 167.60
C GLN A 715 2.33 -33.42 167.66
N LEU A 716 1.99 -34.07 166.54
CA LEU A 716 1.03 -35.16 166.49
C LEU A 716 1.57 -36.39 167.20
N SER A 717 2.87 -36.70 167.10
CA SER A 717 3.48 -37.80 167.87
C SER A 717 3.45 -37.52 169.38
N GLU A 718 3.79 -36.30 169.80
CA GLU A 718 3.65 -35.86 171.20
C GLU A 718 2.19 -35.88 171.69
N CYS A 719 1.24 -35.57 170.81
CA CYS A 719 -0.19 -35.70 171.09
C CYS A 719 -0.67 -37.16 171.05
N GLN A 720 -0.06 -38.03 170.22
CA GLN A 720 -0.38 -39.45 170.11
C GLN A 720 0.12 -40.21 171.34
N ASP A 721 1.28 -39.87 171.91
CA ASP A 721 1.72 -40.41 173.20
C ASP A 721 0.73 -40.02 174.32
N ARG A 722 0.25 -38.77 174.30
CA ARG A 722 -0.83 -38.28 175.19
C ARG A 722 -2.18 -38.94 174.94
N VAL A 723 -2.50 -39.24 173.68
CA VAL A 723 -3.71 -39.94 173.29
C VAL A 723 -3.60 -41.42 173.65
N LEU A 724 -2.43 -42.05 173.61
CA LEU A 724 -2.20 -43.41 174.12
C LEU A 724 -2.35 -43.50 175.65
N GLU A 725 -1.98 -42.45 176.39
CA GLU A 725 -2.33 -42.32 177.82
C GLU A 725 -3.85 -42.22 178.04
N LEU A 726 -4.58 -41.58 177.12
CA LEU A 726 -6.04 -41.39 177.18
C LEU A 726 -6.85 -42.55 176.55
N GLU A 727 -6.30 -43.29 175.59
CA GLU A 727 -6.87 -44.46 174.93
C GLU A 727 -6.92 -45.61 175.95
N LYS A 728 -5.89 -45.75 176.80
CA LYS A 728 -5.97 -46.59 178.02
C LYS A 728 -7.09 -46.19 178.99
N THR A 729 -7.70 -45.01 178.84
CA THR A 729 -8.88 -44.57 179.60
C THR A 729 -10.18 -44.56 178.78
N LEU A 730 -10.13 -44.94 177.50
CA LEU A 730 -11.24 -44.97 176.53
C LEU A 730 -11.45 -46.36 175.88
N GLU A 731 -10.54 -47.30 176.06
CA GLU A 731 -10.62 -48.70 175.58
C GLU A 731 -11.66 -49.53 176.38
N ASP A 732 -12.95 -49.22 176.21
CA ASP A 732 -13.94 -50.29 176.09
C ASP A 732 -15.01 -49.89 175.03
N PRO A 733 -15.32 -50.73 174.01
CA PRO A 733 -15.82 -50.24 172.73
C PRO A 733 -17.31 -50.52 172.46
N GLU A 734 -17.73 -50.16 171.23
CA GLU A 734 -19.03 -50.38 170.55
C GLU A 734 -20.03 -49.21 170.50
N THR A 735 -20.10 -48.53 169.36
CA THR A 735 -21.16 -48.82 168.37
C THR A 735 -20.90 -48.19 166.99
N GLN A 736 -21.56 -48.74 165.96
CA GLN A 736 -21.24 -48.56 164.54
C GLN A 736 -22.28 -47.74 163.77
N ASN A 737 -21.86 -47.15 162.62
CA ASN A 737 -22.53 -47.02 161.30
C ASN A 737 -21.65 -46.03 160.45
N ARG A 738 -21.71 -45.86 159.10
CA ARG A 738 -22.90 -45.73 158.22
C ARG A 738 -22.56 -45.47 156.71
N THR A 739 -22.37 -46.47 155.79
CA THR A 739 -22.05 -46.20 154.34
C THR A 739 -22.62 -47.21 153.30
N ARG A 740 -22.99 -46.80 152.03
CA ARG A 740 -23.47 -47.66 150.88
C ARG A 740 -23.65 -46.93 149.47
N VAL A 741 -23.78 -47.65 148.30
CA VAL A 741 -23.98 -47.19 146.85
C VAL A 741 -24.84 -48.19 145.91
N LEU A 742 -25.23 -47.90 144.61
CA LEU A 742 -26.26 -48.59 143.67
C LEU A 742 -26.03 -48.66 142.06
N GLU A 743 -26.99 -49.15 141.18
CA GLU A 743 -26.88 -49.84 139.78
C GLU A 743 -27.79 -49.46 138.49
N GLY A 744 -27.83 -50.23 137.32
CA GLY A 744 -28.73 -50.13 136.05
C GLY A 744 -28.68 -51.23 134.85
N LYS A 745 -29.63 -51.31 133.81
CA LYS A 745 -29.83 -52.39 132.70
C LYS A 745 -30.62 -52.06 131.32
N ASP A 746 -30.77 -53.03 130.33
CA ASP A 746 -31.21 -52.96 128.85
C ASP A 746 -32.48 -53.82 128.31
N PRO A 747 -33.01 -53.67 127.03
CA PRO A 747 -34.33 -54.18 126.48
C PRO A 747 -34.39 -55.38 125.43
N THR A 748 -35.59 -55.73 124.83
CA THR A 748 -35.97 -57.10 124.31
C THR A 748 -36.72 -57.26 122.92
N PRO A 749 -36.89 -58.49 122.35
CA PRO A 749 -37.20 -58.75 120.91
C PRO A 749 -38.55 -58.40 120.24
N PRO A 750 -39.74 -58.34 120.89
CA PRO A 750 -41.01 -58.22 120.14
C PRO A 750 -41.18 -56.87 119.41
N GLU A 751 -40.36 -55.87 119.76
CA GLU A 751 -40.32 -54.56 119.11
C GLU A 751 -39.70 -54.60 117.70
N LEU A 752 -38.85 -55.60 117.42
CA LEU A 752 -38.21 -55.78 116.11
C LEU A 752 -39.18 -56.35 115.05
N VAL A 753 -40.06 -57.29 115.41
CA VAL A 753 -40.97 -57.95 114.45
C VAL A 753 -41.96 -56.94 113.84
N LYS A 754 -42.55 -56.07 114.67
CA LYS A 754 -43.43 -54.98 114.21
C LYS A 754 -42.76 -53.99 113.26
N LYS A 755 -41.42 -53.93 113.24
CA LYS A 755 -40.66 -53.06 112.34
C LYS A 755 -40.55 -53.65 110.93
N ILE A 756 -40.63 -54.97 110.79
CA ILE A 756 -40.46 -55.70 109.52
C ILE A 756 -41.73 -55.64 108.69
N GLU A 757 -42.89 -55.95 109.27
CA GLU A 757 -44.20 -55.90 108.58
C GLU A 757 -44.50 -54.51 108.00
N GLN A 758 -44.06 -53.44 108.67
CA GLN A 758 -44.19 -52.05 108.20
C GLN A 758 -43.34 -51.71 106.96
N LEU A 759 -42.30 -52.50 106.67
CA LEU A 759 -41.43 -52.30 105.51
C LEU A 759 -41.93 -53.05 104.28
N GLU A 760 -42.56 -54.21 104.46
CA GLU A 760 -43.12 -55.02 103.37
C GLU A 760 -44.29 -54.31 102.67
N ILE A 761 -45.21 -53.71 103.44
CA ILE A 761 -46.33 -52.93 102.90
C ILE A 761 -45.83 -51.75 102.04
N ARG A 762 -44.77 -51.07 102.48
CA ARG A 762 -44.13 -49.96 101.75
C ARG A 762 -43.41 -50.40 100.47
N LEU A 763 -43.06 -51.69 100.34
CA LEU A 763 -42.44 -52.21 99.12
C LEU A 763 -43.50 -52.35 98.02
N ALA A 764 -44.65 -52.97 98.35
CA ALA A 764 -45.75 -53.18 97.41
C ALA A 764 -46.29 -51.85 96.82
N GLU A 765 -46.47 -50.82 97.65
CA GLU A 765 -46.87 -49.47 97.21
C GLU A 765 -45.90 -48.82 96.20
N ARG A 766 -44.63 -49.27 96.16
CA ARG A 766 -43.62 -48.74 95.24
C ARG A 766 -43.53 -49.51 93.93
N GLU A 767 -43.90 -50.79 93.93
CA GLU A 767 -43.96 -51.61 92.72
C GLU A 767 -45.12 -51.19 91.81
N GLU A 768 -46.30 -50.91 92.38
CA GLU A 768 -47.47 -50.39 91.65
C GLU A 768 -47.17 -49.04 90.97
N GLN A 769 -46.54 -48.11 91.69
CA GLN A 769 -46.10 -46.81 91.16
C GLN A 769 -45.03 -46.90 90.05
N LEU A 770 -44.36 -48.05 89.91
CA LEU A 770 -43.35 -48.29 88.89
C LEU A 770 -44.01 -48.74 87.58
N LEU A 771 -44.98 -49.65 87.66
CA LEU A 771 -45.80 -50.11 86.53
C LEU A 771 -46.57 -48.97 85.85
N GLU A 772 -47.15 -48.04 86.62
CA GLU A 772 -47.81 -46.85 86.05
C GLU A 772 -46.85 -45.99 85.21
N LYS A 773 -45.59 -45.85 85.66
CA LYS A 773 -44.57 -45.06 84.96
C LYS A 773 -44.05 -45.75 83.70
N GLU A 774 -43.97 -47.07 83.69
CA GLU A 774 -43.62 -47.83 82.49
C GLU A 774 -44.68 -47.68 81.39
N LEU A 775 -45.97 -47.69 81.76
CA LEU A 775 -47.07 -47.47 80.81
C LEU A 775 -47.03 -46.08 80.16
N VAL A 776 -46.75 -45.04 80.97
CA VAL A 776 -46.53 -43.67 80.48
C VAL A 776 -45.29 -43.59 79.57
N TYR A 777 -44.21 -44.28 79.93
CA TYR A 777 -42.98 -44.33 79.14
C TYR A 777 -43.21 -44.95 77.75
N GLU A 778 -43.94 -46.07 77.64
CA GLU A 778 -44.29 -46.64 76.33
C GLU A 778 -45.09 -45.64 75.47
N GLN A 779 -46.06 -44.95 76.07
CA GLN A 779 -46.94 -44.03 75.36
C GLN A 779 -46.18 -42.79 74.84
N VAL A 780 -45.31 -42.22 75.67
CA VAL A 780 -44.38 -41.15 75.29
C VAL A 780 -43.40 -41.64 74.21
N THR A 781 -42.89 -42.86 74.32
CA THR A 781 -41.95 -43.43 73.34
C THR A 781 -42.61 -43.57 71.97
N ARG A 782 -43.83 -44.13 71.88
CA ARG A 782 -44.61 -44.22 70.64
C ARG A 782 -44.93 -42.86 70.02
N LEU A 783 -45.28 -41.85 70.83
CA LEU A 783 -45.50 -40.49 70.35
C LEU A 783 -44.20 -39.86 69.81
N SER A 784 -43.08 -40.03 70.53
CA SER A 784 -41.78 -39.51 70.10
C SER A 784 -41.32 -40.13 68.78
N GLN A 785 -41.53 -41.44 68.57
CA GLN A 785 -41.20 -42.14 67.33
C GLN A 785 -42.07 -41.67 66.17
N ARG A 786 -43.37 -41.46 66.40
CA ARG A 786 -44.29 -40.93 65.37
C ARG A 786 -43.95 -39.49 64.95
N ILE A 787 -43.50 -38.66 65.90
CA ILE A 787 -42.99 -37.30 65.61
C ILE A 787 -41.66 -37.38 64.85
N ARG A 788 -40.74 -38.27 65.27
CA ARG A 788 -39.44 -38.49 64.60
C ARG A 788 -39.64 -38.91 63.14
N ALA A 789 -40.47 -39.91 62.87
CA ALA A 789 -40.78 -40.37 61.52
C ALA A 789 -41.43 -39.27 60.64
N LYS A 790 -42.32 -38.44 61.20
CA LYS A 790 -42.86 -37.27 60.48
C LYS A 790 -41.79 -36.22 60.18
N ALA A 791 -40.91 -35.95 61.13
CA ALA A 791 -39.79 -35.03 60.94
C ALA A 791 -38.80 -35.56 59.89
N ASP A 792 -38.46 -36.85 59.94
CA ASP A 792 -37.55 -37.50 59.00
C ASP A 792 -38.08 -37.49 57.56
N ASN A 793 -39.37 -37.78 57.36
CA ASN A 793 -40.00 -37.64 56.05
C ASN A 793 -40.03 -36.17 55.57
N GLY A 794 -40.25 -35.22 56.48
CA GLY A 794 -40.22 -33.79 56.17
C GLY A 794 -38.82 -33.20 55.92
N LYS A 795 -37.73 -33.86 56.35
CA LYS A 795 -36.35 -33.38 56.18
C LYS A 795 -35.97 -33.20 54.72
N HIS A 796 -36.41 -34.08 53.82
CA HIS A 796 -36.05 -33.97 52.41
C HIS A 796 -36.68 -32.73 51.76
N ASP A 797 -37.98 -32.53 51.96
CA ASP A 797 -38.73 -31.40 51.41
C ASP A 797 -38.32 -30.06 52.02
N THR A 798 -38.09 -30.02 53.34
CA THR A 798 -37.59 -28.81 54.02
C THR A 798 -36.14 -28.48 53.63
N LEU A 799 -35.27 -29.47 53.43
CA LEU A 799 -33.92 -29.26 52.89
C LEU A 799 -33.97 -28.78 51.43
N ALA A 800 -34.85 -29.35 50.59
CA ALA A 800 -35.04 -28.92 49.21
C ALA A 800 -35.56 -27.48 49.14
N LEU A 801 -36.53 -27.13 49.98
CA LEU A 801 -37.05 -25.77 50.12
C LEU A 801 -35.96 -24.81 50.62
N ALA A 802 -35.21 -25.16 51.67
CA ALA A 802 -34.12 -24.34 52.19
C ALA A 802 -33.01 -24.12 51.16
N LYS A 803 -32.62 -25.15 50.39
CA LYS A 803 -31.69 -25.01 49.26
C LYS A 803 -32.23 -24.06 48.20
N LYS A 804 -33.52 -24.16 47.84
CA LYS A 804 -34.17 -23.30 46.84
C LYS A 804 -34.28 -21.86 47.32
N VAL A 805 -34.60 -21.64 48.60
CA VAL A 805 -34.62 -20.32 49.25
C VAL A 805 -33.22 -19.71 49.30
N ASN A 806 -32.19 -20.48 49.67
CA ASN A 806 -30.80 -20.01 49.68
C ASN A 806 -30.28 -19.68 48.28
N GLN A 807 -30.65 -20.46 47.26
CA GLN A 807 -30.36 -20.15 45.85
C GLN A 807 -31.05 -18.84 45.41
N LEU A 808 -32.32 -18.64 45.79
CA LEU A 808 -33.04 -17.40 45.50
C LEU A 808 -32.42 -16.21 46.24
N GLN A 809 -32.04 -16.35 47.52
CA GLN A 809 -31.30 -15.31 48.25
C GLN A 809 -29.94 -15.01 47.63
N SER A 810 -29.20 -16.01 47.13
CA SER A 810 -27.92 -15.78 46.43
C SER A 810 -28.14 -15.00 45.14
N LYS A 811 -29.11 -15.39 44.32
CA LYS A 811 -29.50 -14.67 43.11
C LYS A 811 -29.95 -13.24 43.41
N ILE A 812 -30.76 -13.03 44.44
CA ILE A 812 -31.16 -11.70 44.91
C ILE A 812 -29.90 -10.91 45.27
N LYS A 813 -29.04 -11.39 46.18
CA LYS A 813 -27.80 -10.72 46.60
C LYS A 813 -26.82 -10.44 45.44
N GLU A 814 -26.79 -11.26 44.41
CA GLU A 814 -26.04 -11.00 43.18
C GLU A 814 -26.68 -9.89 42.34
N THR A 815 -28.00 -9.94 42.12
CA THR A 815 -28.72 -8.86 41.41
C THR A 815 -28.67 -7.54 42.17
N THR A 816 -28.77 -7.53 43.50
CA THR A 816 -28.60 -6.33 44.33
C THR A 816 -27.16 -5.80 44.23
N ARG A 817 -26.13 -6.66 44.22
CA ARG A 817 -24.74 -6.23 44.00
C ARG A 817 -24.52 -5.66 42.60
N LYS A 818 -25.09 -6.26 41.55
CA LYS A 818 -25.04 -5.73 40.18
C LYS A 818 -25.78 -4.39 40.08
N MET A 819 -26.94 -4.27 40.72
CA MET A 819 -27.71 -3.02 40.78
C MET A 819 -26.94 -1.94 41.54
N MET A 820 -26.33 -2.25 42.69
CA MET A 820 -25.46 -1.33 43.43
C MET A 820 -24.22 -0.92 42.62
N ALA A 821 -23.62 -1.85 41.86
CA ALA A 821 -22.52 -1.53 40.95
C ALA A 821 -22.97 -0.54 39.87
N VAL A 822 -24.07 -0.82 39.16
CA VAL A 822 -24.64 0.08 38.14
C VAL A 822 -25.06 1.44 38.73
N VAL A 823 -25.64 1.47 39.94
CA VAL A 823 -25.96 2.72 40.65
C VAL A 823 -24.69 3.48 41.03
N SER A 824 -23.62 2.79 41.45
CA SER A 824 -22.34 3.42 41.75
C SER A 824 -21.64 3.94 40.49
N GLU A 825 -21.66 3.19 39.38
CA GLU A 825 -21.16 3.62 38.07
C GLU A 825 -21.93 4.83 37.55
N LEU A 826 -23.27 4.82 37.66
CA LEU A 826 -24.12 5.96 37.30
C LEU A 826 -23.81 7.19 38.18
N SER A 827 -23.64 7.00 39.49
CA SER A 827 -23.29 8.10 40.41
C SER A 827 -21.91 8.68 40.14
N MET A 828 -20.94 7.83 39.77
CA MET A 828 -19.60 8.26 39.38
C MET A 828 -19.62 8.98 38.03
N GLN A 829 -20.41 8.51 37.06
CA GLN A 829 -20.59 9.21 35.79
C GLN A 829 -21.34 10.54 35.96
N GLN A 830 -22.32 10.63 36.85
CA GLN A 830 -22.98 11.88 37.21
C GLN A 830 -22.00 12.86 37.88
N ALA A 831 -21.19 12.40 38.84
CA ALA A 831 -20.16 13.21 39.48
C ALA A 831 -19.11 13.70 38.47
N ASN A 832 -18.64 12.82 37.57
CA ASN A 832 -17.71 13.18 36.51
C ASN A 832 -18.33 14.17 35.51
N ALA A 833 -19.61 14.02 35.17
CA ALA A 833 -20.32 14.96 34.29
C ALA A 833 -20.47 16.34 34.96
N MET A 834 -20.79 16.39 36.26
CA MET A 834 -20.84 17.63 37.03
C MET A 834 -19.46 18.30 37.11
N ALA A 835 -18.41 17.54 37.43
CA ALA A 835 -17.03 18.06 37.49
C ALA A 835 -16.55 18.60 36.13
N LEU A 836 -16.83 17.89 35.03
CA LEU A 836 -16.53 18.36 33.68
C LEU A 836 -17.35 19.61 33.31
N GLN A 837 -18.60 19.70 33.75
CA GLN A 837 -19.44 20.89 33.53
C GLN A 837 -18.97 22.10 34.37
N GLU A 838 -18.43 21.87 35.56
CA GLU A 838 -17.75 22.90 36.36
C GLU A 838 -16.41 23.31 35.73
N GLU A 839 -15.60 22.37 35.25
CA GLU A 839 -14.38 22.69 34.49
C GLU A 839 -14.66 23.52 33.24
N ILE A 840 -15.71 23.19 32.48
CA ILE A 840 -16.15 23.96 31.32
C ILE A 840 -16.51 25.38 31.75
N LYS A 841 -17.37 25.55 32.76
CA LYS A 841 -17.73 26.88 33.28
C LYS A 841 -16.52 27.66 33.79
N MET A 842 -15.57 27.01 34.47
CA MET A 842 -14.36 27.65 34.96
C MET A 842 -13.45 28.10 33.80
N LYS A 843 -13.35 27.30 32.73
CA LYS A 843 -12.61 27.66 31.50
C LYS A 843 -13.32 28.72 30.67
N GLU A 844 -14.66 28.71 30.60
CA GLU A 844 -15.48 29.76 29.98
C GLU A 844 -15.31 31.08 30.74
N ASN A 845 -15.46 31.09 32.07
CA ASN A 845 -15.22 32.26 32.91
C ASN A 845 -13.77 32.78 32.81
N PHE A 846 -12.79 31.87 32.73
CA PHE A 846 -11.39 32.22 32.50
C PHE A 846 -11.21 32.87 31.13
N LEU A 847 -11.78 32.31 30.06
CA LEU A 847 -11.75 32.91 28.72
C LEU A 847 -12.47 34.27 28.64
N GLU A 848 -13.60 34.45 29.32
CA GLU A 848 -14.26 35.76 29.43
C GLU A 848 -13.37 36.76 30.18
N SER A 849 -12.70 36.34 31.25
CA SER A 849 -11.72 37.17 31.97
C SER A 849 -10.53 37.55 31.08
N CYS A 850 -9.98 36.59 30.33
CA CYS A 850 -8.90 36.82 29.37
C CYS A 850 -9.31 37.80 28.26
N HIS A 851 -10.50 37.62 27.66
CA HIS A 851 -11.01 38.54 26.66
C HIS A 851 -11.23 39.94 27.24
N ARG A 852 -11.80 40.06 28.44
CA ARG A 852 -12.03 41.36 29.10
C ARG A 852 -10.73 42.08 29.47
N ARG A 853 -9.68 41.35 29.86
CA ARG A 853 -8.33 41.92 30.07
C ARG A 853 -7.70 42.39 28.76
N LEU A 854 -7.84 41.60 27.69
CA LEU A 854 -7.32 41.92 26.36
C LEU A 854 -8.04 43.13 25.74
N GLU A 855 -9.36 43.26 25.90
CA GLU A 855 -10.15 44.45 25.56
C GLU A 855 -9.70 45.71 26.33
N GLN A 856 -9.15 45.54 27.53
CA GLN A 856 -8.56 46.62 28.35
C GLN A 856 -7.09 46.89 28.01
N GLY A 857 -6.51 46.19 27.03
CA GLY A 857 -5.10 46.33 26.62
C GLY A 857 -4.09 45.66 27.56
N LEU A 858 -4.56 44.80 28.48
CA LEU A 858 -3.73 44.04 29.41
C LEU A 858 -3.46 42.62 28.88
N PRO A 859 -2.37 41.95 29.31
CA PRO A 859 -2.13 40.55 28.97
C PRO A 859 -3.30 39.64 29.37
N PRO A 860 -3.68 38.64 28.55
CA PRO A 860 -4.88 37.85 28.79
C PRO A 860 -4.84 37.00 30.07
N SER A 861 -3.67 36.56 30.56
CA SER A 861 -3.54 35.83 31.83
C SER A 861 -2.38 36.38 32.66
N GLU A 862 -2.48 36.31 33.98
CA GLU A 862 -1.37 36.59 34.92
C GLU A 862 -0.17 35.68 34.66
N ASP A 863 -0.37 34.41 34.27
CA ASP A 863 0.74 33.52 33.92
C ASP A 863 1.46 34.00 32.64
N MET A 864 0.71 34.50 31.66
CA MET A 864 1.28 35.09 30.43
C MET A 864 1.93 36.45 30.69
N GLU A 865 1.43 37.22 31.66
CA GLU A 865 2.11 38.42 32.16
C GLU A 865 3.41 38.05 32.88
N LEU A 866 3.43 36.99 33.69
CA LEU A 866 4.63 36.49 34.35
C LEU A 866 5.65 35.91 33.37
N GLU A 867 5.22 35.24 32.31
CA GLU A 867 6.07 34.81 31.19
C GLU A 867 6.59 36.01 30.39
N TRP A 868 5.77 37.02 30.10
CA TRP A 868 6.20 38.25 29.43
C TRP A 868 7.17 39.08 30.29
N LEU A 869 6.93 39.16 31.59
CA LEU A 869 7.86 39.74 32.56
C LEU A 869 9.10 38.86 32.79
N LYS A 870 9.04 37.56 32.48
CA LYS A 870 10.19 36.66 32.47
C LYS A 870 11.01 36.87 31.21
N THR A 871 10.43 36.96 30.01
CA THR A 871 11.16 37.30 28.79
C THR A 871 11.74 38.71 28.85
N LEU A 872 11.03 39.72 29.38
CA LEU A 872 11.60 41.05 29.65
C LEU A 872 12.72 41.03 30.70
N ARG A 873 12.66 40.12 31.69
CA ARG A 873 13.77 39.91 32.62
C ARG A 873 14.93 39.17 31.96
N GLU A 874 14.68 38.20 31.09
CA GLU A 874 15.69 37.46 30.33
C GLU A 874 16.38 38.37 29.29
N GLU A 875 15.66 39.28 28.62
CA GLU A 875 16.23 40.33 27.78
C GLU A 875 17.08 41.32 28.58
N LYS A 876 16.63 41.72 29.78
CA LYS A 876 17.44 42.55 30.68
C LYS A 876 18.65 41.80 31.24
N GLN A 877 18.50 40.52 31.58
CA GLN A 877 19.60 39.65 32.00
C GLN A 877 20.59 39.49 30.85
N HIS A 878 20.17 39.22 29.62
CA HIS A 878 21.06 39.16 28.46
C HIS A 878 21.74 40.48 28.12
N LYS A 879 21.11 41.64 28.36
CA LYS A 879 21.78 42.94 28.28
C LYS A 879 22.83 43.12 29.37
N ILE A 880 22.49 42.80 30.62
CA ILE A 880 23.41 42.83 31.76
C ILE A 880 24.54 41.79 31.59
N GLU A 881 24.27 40.63 31.03
CA GLU A 881 25.25 39.60 30.67
C GLU A 881 26.13 40.05 29.51
N ALA A 882 25.61 40.78 28.53
CA ALA A 882 26.43 41.36 27.45
C ALA A 882 27.33 42.48 27.99
N GLU A 883 26.82 43.36 28.86
CA GLU A 883 27.61 44.38 29.56
C GLU A 883 28.63 43.75 30.51
N ASN A 884 28.26 42.70 31.24
CA ASN A 884 29.16 41.96 32.12
C ASN A 884 30.15 41.11 31.33
N ARG A 885 29.83 40.66 30.11
CA ARG A 885 30.76 39.95 29.22
C ARG A 885 31.73 40.94 28.56
N ALA A 886 31.30 42.17 28.29
CA ALA A 886 32.21 43.26 27.90
C ALA A 886 33.16 43.64 29.04
N LYS A 887 32.65 43.78 30.28
CA LYS A 887 33.49 43.98 31.48
C LYS A 887 34.36 42.76 31.79
N ALA A 888 33.87 41.55 31.55
CA ALA A 888 34.67 40.33 31.70
C ALA A 888 35.81 40.33 30.69
N VAL A 889 35.62 40.77 29.43
CA VAL A 889 36.70 40.97 28.46
C VAL A 889 37.71 42.03 28.94
N GLU A 890 37.26 43.14 29.54
CA GLU A 890 38.16 44.14 30.14
C GLU A 890 38.91 43.62 31.40
N GLU A 891 38.31 42.72 32.18
CA GLU A 891 38.98 42.03 33.28
C GLU A 891 39.89 40.88 32.80
N GLU A 892 39.52 40.23 31.70
CA GLU A 892 40.28 39.20 31.01
C GLU A 892 41.63 39.76 30.52
N ASP A 893 41.64 40.96 29.95
CA ASP A 893 42.87 41.71 29.63
C ASP A 893 43.70 42.10 30.88
N ARG A 894 43.07 42.25 32.06
CA ARG A 894 43.79 42.48 33.34
C ARG A 894 44.36 41.21 33.96
N HIS A 895 43.84 40.03 33.62
CA HIS A 895 44.29 38.72 34.13
C HIS A 895 45.37 38.07 33.24
N GLN A 896 45.77 38.73 32.14
CA GLN A 896 46.90 38.34 31.31
C GLN A 896 48.24 38.80 31.93
N LEU A 897 49.07 37.85 32.35
CA LEU A 897 50.44 38.13 32.77
C LEU A 897 51.36 38.36 31.55
N PRO A 898 52.47 39.13 31.66
CA PRO A 898 53.42 39.40 30.57
C PRO A 898 54.11 38.17 29.94
N SER A 899 53.86 36.96 30.46
CA SER A 899 54.34 35.68 29.92
C SER A 899 53.30 34.93 29.07
N GLY A 900 52.10 35.49 28.84
CA GLY A 900 51.07 34.89 27.99
C GLY A 900 50.28 33.74 28.63
N VAL A 901 50.28 33.63 29.97
CA VAL A 901 49.51 32.63 30.70
C VAL A 901 48.38 33.31 31.48
N TYR A 902 47.17 32.77 31.32
CA TYR A 902 45.96 33.20 31.99
C TYR A 902 45.88 32.71 33.44
N THR A 903 45.44 33.56 34.37
CA THR A 903 45.19 33.12 35.76
C THR A 903 43.86 33.66 36.28
N THR A 904 43.02 32.77 36.81
CA THR A 904 41.69 33.10 37.39
C THR A 904 41.74 33.30 38.91
N ALA A 905 42.91 33.66 39.45
CA ALA A 905 43.10 33.87 40.87
C ALA A 905 43.08 35.38 41.19
N GLU A 906 42.01 35.84 41.84
CA GLU A 906 41.99 37.16 42.48
C GLU A 906 43.26 37.35 43.34
N ALA A 907 43.96 38.47 43.15
CA ALA A 907 45.09 38.84 43.99
C ALA A 907 44.62 39.00 45.45
N ARG A 908 44.86 37.97 46.27
CA ARG A 908 44.51 38.02 47.70
C ARG A 908 45.29 39.17 48.35
N PRO A 909 44.66 40.09 49.10
CA PRO A 909 45.35 41.21 49.76
C PRO A 909 46.51 40.82 50.70
N ASN A 910 46.64 39.54 51.06
CA ASN A 910 47.69 38.99 51.93
C ASN A 910 48.66 38.04 51.21
N ALA A 911 48.77 38.10 49.87
CA ALA A 911 49.87 37.47 49.13
C ALA A 911 51.00 38.50 48.93
N TYR A 912 51.93 38.58 49.88
CA TYR A 912 53.04 39.53 49.85
C TYR A 912 54.11 39.09 48.83
N ILE A 913 53.86 39.35 47.55
CA ILE A 913 54.85 39.35 46.48
C ILE A 913 54.81 40.75 45.82
N PRO A 914 55.61 41.72 46.31
CA PRO A 914 55.92 42.92 45.55
C PRO A 914 56.56 42.51 44.22
N GLN A 915 56.26 43.22 43.13
CA GLN A 915 56.69 42.85 41.78
C GLN A 915 58.11 43.30 41.42
N GLU A 916 58.93 43.69 42.39
CA GLU A 916 60.35 43.99 42.19
C GLU A 916 61.23 43.04 43.02
N ASP A 917 62.20 42.44 42.33
CA ASP A 917 63.16 41.40 42.72
C ASP A 917 62.70 39.94 42.97
N ALA A 918 63.61 39.02 42.61
CA ALA A 918 63.29 37.63 42.29
C ALA A 918 63.52 36.64 43.46
N LEU A 919 62.44 35.93 43.85
CA LEU A 919 62.36 34.77 44.78
C LEU A 919 62.75 35.10 46.24
N PRO A 920 61.88 34.79 47.24
CA PRO A 920 62.01 33.47 47.91
C PRO A 920 60.74 32.90 48.60
N LEU A 921 60.94 31.75 49.26
CA LEU A 921 59.96 30.93 50.01
C LEU A 921 59.33 31.62 51.25
N PRO A 922 58.13 31.19 51.68
CA PRO A 922 57.30 31.91 52.66
C PRO A 922 57.67 31.68 54.13
N ARG A 923 57.38 32.67 55.00
CA ARG A 923 57.35 32.53 56.47
C ARG A 923 55.91 32.62 57.00
N PRO A 924 55.57 31.88 58.08
CA PRO A 924 54.20 31.82 58.60
C PRO A 924 53.81 33.08 59.37
N TYR A 925 52.55 33.49 59.25
CA TYR A 925 51.95 34.48 60.16
C TYR A 925 51.81 33.93 61.58
N GLY A 926 52.05 34.79 62.56
CA GLY A 926 51.76 34.54 63.98
C GLY A 926 50.26 34.61 64.31
N ALA A 927 49.93 34.57 65.60
CA ALA A 927 48.60 34.26 66.15
C ALA A 927 47.43 35.25 65.87
N LEU A 928 47.54 36.16 64.90
CA LEU A 928 46.50 37.10 64.47
C LEU A 928 46.46 37.19 62.94
N ALA A 929 45.97 36.15 62.28
CA ALA A 929 45.76 36.15 60.83
C ALA A 929 44.49 36.96 60.47
N PRO A 930 44.52 37.85 59.46
CA PRO A 930 43.31 38.48 58.94
C PRO A 930 42.40 37.43 58.27
N PHE A 931 41.37 37.01 58.99
CA PHE A 931 40.38 36.04 58.54
C PHE A 931 39.42 36.70 57.54
N LYS A 932 39.60 36.47 56.23
CA LYS A 932 38.53 36.71 55.24
C LYS A 932 37.40 35.74 55.59
N PRO A 933 36.18 36.21 55.97
CA PRO A 933 35.10 35.31 56.34
C PRO A 933 34.81 34.35 55.19
N SER A 934 34.90 33.05 55.46
CA SER A 934 34.40 32.04 54.53
C SER A 934 32.89 32.21 54.40
N GLU A 935 32.40 32.42 53.19
CA GLU A 935 30.97 32.35 52.91
C GLU A 935 30.40 31.01 53.44
N PRO A 936 29.23 31.01 54.07
CA PRO A 936 28.67 29.81 54.66
C PRO A 936 28.35 28.80 53.56
N GLY A 937 29.18 27.76 53.45
CA GLY A 937 29.03 26.71 52.46
C GLY A 937 27.63 26.07 52.48
N THR A 938 27.22 25.54 51.33
CA THR A 938 25.85 25.15 50.93
C THR A 938 25.22 23.97 51.69
N ASN A 939 25.60 23.78 52.96
CA ASN A 939 25.11 22.76 53.89
C ASN A 939 24.27 23.35 55.04
N MET A 940 23.64 24.52 54.85
CA MET A 940 22.50 24.91 55.69
C MET A 940 21.32 23.97 55.42
N ARG A 941 21.18 22.96 56.29
CA ARG A 941 20.00 22.10 56.35
C ARG A 941 18.75 22.98 56.49
N HIS A 942 17.83 22.87 55.54
CA HIS A 942 16.51 23.47 55.62
C HIS A 942 15.81 23.05 56.92
N ILE A 943 15.69 23.97 57.88
CA ILE A 943 14.86 23.79 59.07
C ILE A 943 13.40 23.81 58.60
N ARG A 944 12.80 22.63 58.43
CA ARG A 944 11.35 22.53 58.26
C ARG A 944 10.68 23.07 59.52
N LYS A 945 9.96 24.19 59.40
CA LYS A 945 9.10 24.71 60.47
C LYS A 945 8.08 23.61 60.85
N PRO A 946 7.87 23.32 62.15
CA PRO A 946 6.85 22.35 62.55
C PRO A 946 5.46 22.87 62.21
N VAL A 947 4.67 22.05 61.51
CA VAL A 947 3.25 22.35 61.25
C VAL A 947 2.48 22.06 62.55
N PRO A 948 1.78 23.04 63.15
CA PRO A 948 0.94 22.79 64.32
C PRO A 948 -0.23 21.88 63.93
N LYS A 949 -0.44 20.81 64.70
CA LYS A 949 -1.65 19.99 64.57
C LYS A 949 -2.87 20.80 65.05
N PRO A 950 -4.02 20.76 64.36
CA PRO A 950 -5.25 21.31 64.89
C PRO A 950 -5.65 20.55 66.16
N ILE A 951 -6.18 21.28 67.14
CA ILE A 951 -6.81 20.72 68.33
C ILE A 951 -8.26 20.42 67.98
N GLU A 952 -8.67 19.16 68.13
CA GLU A 952 -10.07 18.76 68.05
C GLU A 952 -10.78 19.17 69.35
N ILE A 953 -11.98 19.77 69.22
CA ILE A 953 -13.00 19.93 70.26
C ILE A 953 -14.26 19.25 69.74
#